data_AF-A0A843LLE3-F1
#
_entry.id   AF-A0A843LLE3-F1
#
_cell.length_a   1.000
_cell.length_b   1.000
_cell.length_c   1.000
_cell.angle_alpha   90.00
_cell.angle_beta   90.00
_cell.angle_gamma   90.00
#
_symmetry.space_group_name_H-M   'P 1'
#
loop_
_entity.id
_entity.type
_entity.pdbx_description
1 polymer ?
#
loop_
_entity_poly.entity_id
_entity_poly.type
_entity_poly.pdbx_seq_one_letter_code
_entity_poly.pdbx_strand_id
1 'polypeptide(L)'
;MVVKNNGKRFVFILLVVTLIALMMGNVCAEDVNGTNVDTITPTKSINVDVNYEYANDNNNVIPDFYIYSGEDKIEYNKELVSSNRFVLTFKDNSSNGYNITALTAGYISQSQIISDSITFNLKANDAYKLGRDVTADADRLLDFKTADDILVVTTAGVTKLNGKSTEDALEAILNYGTKIKYSNVLMLRDTAVNPIDFAFIVKRGNELKAVIYENGSRSYSYLGTISENMTREQWNNYIRSIHGQNAWSFASLANGWVAGVSREVLQEAAFHGHICEGTLGGYSIVKALIKYYPPVQETLTGGGSPADVTSYKILGVPGGSDDDAVLFFLDATIGKTSYVGIDTTATGATENMLGFIRWDAKSLSGDLIIMSFDSKKIKADFKAETGINADAGSLEELKYCTWWINKINKNPEELATFLYEFTNLTEEQYYYLMGTAKSVVHGNVSIAPVESHGLDLKYILSLNLPKATRTVPSGESGSLSDEEMKNIGFEAYNKASAIFKDELNINLGKDNVDLGIFTSAGYVYLNGKETVAVRDGLYEIAGATLYSKNLLQYHQALWKPLWFTFILRNPNSDVLYSVYLRYNPDGTWFVGELNGSNVVDIGIETLNSSAKVKAIQKTFMPDQNWNSIQSIANAWKSNPNFDQIMAFLYHNHVCPGVQPGFFITDYIQQNHPLGENESYNYIASSTYCKDDSLTYLLGVSPGMGTYFVQKLPNSDVTSTYVDGATDEGALVIWDNNLNIGRVVIVSFKWPTIDTSMYATSEAKRAAQIQAFIDLYKGINNPNVLENFVVKTSEEKWITAEQFNLLKSGSGELNTMDYIKSLDGSVTKEDLLKQLEKNNNSNTNTNTNTNTNTNSNSNSNVNENSHSSAS
;
A
#
# COMPACT_ATOMS: atom_id res chain seq x y z
N MET A 1 29.43 -17.62 59.44
CA MET A 1 30.90 -17.45 59.47
C MET A 1 31.25 -16.60 58.25
N VAL A 2 31.13 -15.26 58.30
CA VAL A 2 32.12 -14.26 58.79
C VAL A 2 33.37 -14.33 57.89
N VAL A 3 33.75 -13.36 57.03
CA VAL A 3 33.95 -11.88 57.14
C VAL A 3 33.86 -11.28 55.69
N LYS A 4 33.05 -10.26 55.32
CA LYS A 4 33.05 -8.79 55.57
C LYS A 4 34.01 -7.97 54.66
N ASN A 5 33.46 -7.11 53.77
CA ASN A 5 33.34 -5.62 53.85
C ASN A 5 34.60 -4.86 53.35
N ASN A 6 34.57 -3.65 52.75
CA ASN A 6 33.61 -2.54 52.70
C ASN A 6 34.03 -1.54 51.59
N GLY A 7 33.08 -0.81 50.99
CA GLY A 7 33.36 0.42 50.24
C GLY A 7 33.43 1.68 51.13
N LYS A 8 33.73 2.84 50.53
CA LYS A 8 33.21 4.18 50.92
C LYS A 8 33.66 5.33 50.00
N ARG A 9 32.69 6.23 49.75
CA ARG A 9 32.73 7.61 49.20
C ARG A 9 33.51 8.60 50.09
N PHE A 10 33.98 9.74 49.54
CA PHE A 10 34.08 11.09 50.19
C PHE A 10 34.21 12.15 49.06
N VAL A 11 33.27 13.09 48.82
CA VAL A 11 32.91 14.38 49.49
C VAL A 11 33.85 15.56 49.19
N PHE A 12 33.25 16.61 48.62
CA PHE A 12 33.76 17.98 48.35
C PHE A 12 34.03 18.78 49.63
N ILE A 13 35.14 19.55 49.69
CA ILE A 13 35.28 20.76 50.53
C ILE A 13 36.09 21.83 49.78
N LEU A 14 35.54 23.03 49.74
CA LEU A 14 36.13 24.30 49.32
C LEU A 14 36.70 25.02 50.56
N LEU A 15 37.92 25.57 50.52
CA LEU A 15 38.32 26.64 51.45
C LEU A 15 39.51 27.46 50.93
N VAL A 16 39.31 28.78 50.93
CA VAL A 16 40.25 29.88 50.64
C VAL A 16 40.93 30.31 51.94
N VAL A 17 42.24 30.59 51.96
CA VAL A 17 42.90 31.72 52.67
C VAL A 17 44.33 31.93 52.15
N THR A 18 44.64 33.20 51.84
CA THR A 18 45.91 33.87 51.46
C THR A 18 46.98 33.94 52.57
N LEU A 19 48.28 33.94 52.21
CA LEU A 19 49.30 34.78 52.86
C LEU A 19 50.52 35.07 51.96
N ILE A 20 51.05 36.30 52.10
CA ILE A 20 52.05 37.02 51.29
C ILE A 20 53.45 36.97 51.95
N ALA A 21 54.53 36.98 51.14
CA ALA A 21 55.87 37.62 51.32
C ALA A 21 57.00 36.73 50.73
N LEU A 22 58.10 37.16 50.08
CA LEU A 22 58.70 38.45 49.71
C LEU A 22 59.85 38.19 48.70
N MET A 23 60.00 39.10 47.73
CA MET A 23 61.23 39.65 47.12
C MET A 23 62.17 38.89 46.13
N MET A 24 62.22 39.49 44.92
CA MET A 24 63.38 39.83 44.06
C MET A 24 64.21 38.69 43.45
N GLY A 25 64.44 38.59 42.13
CA GLY A 25 64.03 39.38 40.97
C GLY A 25 64.72 38.78 39.72
N ASN A 26 64.12 38.91 38.55
CA ASN A 26 64.82 39.22 37.31
C ASN A 26 63.82 39.45 36.17
N VAL A 27 64.15 40.46 35.38
CA VAL A 27 63.40 41.05 34.27
C VAL A 27 63.30 40.06 33.10
N CYS A 28 62.10 39.83 32.57
CA CYS A 28 61.84 39.36 31.21
C CYS A 28 60.50 39.93 30.71
N ALA A 29 60.46 40.17 29.39
CA ALA A 29 59.54 40.97 28.58
C ALA A 29 58.02 40.86 28.88
N GLU A 30 57.33 41.99 28.68
CA GLU A 30 55.87 42.12 28.67
C GLU A 30 55.21 41.32 27.55
N ASP A 31 54.15 40.61 27.92
CA ASP A 31 53.20 39.90 27.09
C ASP A 31 52.45 40.84 26.13
N VAL A 32 52.54 40.57 24.83
CA VAL A 32 51.55 41.01 23.85
C VAL A 32 50.57 39.87 23.65
N ASN A 33 49.29 40.14 23.96
CA ASN A 33 48.12 39.31 23.73
C ASN A 33 48.25 38.36 22.52
N GLY A 34 48.42 37.07 22.82
CA GLY A 34 48.25 35.98 21.88
C GLY A 34 46.77 35.81 21.55
N THR A 35 46.44 36.12 20.31
CA THR A 35 45.24 35.70 19.57
C THR A 35 44.78 34.29 19.92
N ASN A 36 43.47 34.10 20.12
CA ASN A 36 42.82 32.81 19.96
C ASN A 36 43.25 32.22 18.62
N VAL A 37 44.12 31.21 18.65
CA VAL A 37 44.39 30.38 17.50
C VAL A 37 43.16 29.48 17.34
N ASP A 38 42.28 29.83 16.40
CA ASP A 38 41.38 28.85 15.80
C ASP A 38 42.27 27.71 15.30
N THR A 39 42.27 26.58 16.01
CA THR A 39 42.87 25.35 15.47
C THR A 39 42.02 24.94 14.28
N ILE A 40 42.47 25.31 13.08
CA ILE A 40 41.89 24.88 11.81
C ILE A 40 41.99 23.36 11.78
N THR A 41 40.88 22.66 12.01
CA THR A 41 40.80 21.22 11.75
C THR A 41 41.16 21.00 10.27
N PRO A 42 42.18 20.18 9.95
CA PRO A 42 42.54 19.93 8.57
C PRO A 42 41.33 19.37 7.81
N THR A 43 41.15 19.78 6.56
CA THR A 43 40.11 19.24 5.69
C THR A 43 40.75 18.19 4.79
N LYS A 44 40.18 16.98 4.75
CA LYS A 44 40.60 15.90 3.86
C LYS A 44 39.68 15.88 2.64
N SER A 45 40.24 15.67 1.46
CA SER A 45 39.49 15.47 0.21
C SER A 45 39.95 14.17 -0.43
N ILE A 46 39.00 13.31 -0.81
CA ILE A 46 39.26 12.00 -1.42
C ILE A 46 38.56 11.92 -2.76
N ASN A 47 39.30 11.54 -3.79
CA ASN A 47 38.73 11.20 -5.09
C ASN A 47 38.15 9.78 -5.05
N VAL A 48 36.89 9.65 -5.46
CA VAL A 48 36.12 8.41 -5.47
C VAL A 48 35.57 8.15 -6.87
N ASP A 49 36.05 7.11 -7.53
CA ASP A 49 35.48 6.63 -8.78
C ASP A 49 34.45 5.52 -8.47
N VAL A 50 33.25 5.57 -9.06
CA VAL A 50 32.21 4.54 -8.89
C VAL A 50 31.79 3.98 -10.23
N ASN A 51 32.16 2.74 -10.52
CA ASN A 51 31.73 2.04 -11.73
C ASN A 51 30.55 1.12 -11.40
N TYR A 52 29.58 1.08 -12.30
CA TYR A 52 28.45 0.16 -12.24
C TYR A 52 28.66 -1.05 -13.16
N GLU A 53 28.06 -2.19 -12.81
CA GLU A 53 28.00 -3.38 -13.68
C GLU A 53 27.36 -3.06 -15.04
N TYR A 54 26.37 -2.16 -15.08
CA TYR A 54 25.81 -1.61 -16.30
C TYR A 54 26.36 -0.20 -16.56
N ALA A 55 27.25 -0.07 -17.56
CA ALA A 55 27.99 1.16 -17.81
C ALA A 55 27.11 2.41 -18.06
N ASN A 56 25.90 2.22 -18.58
CA ASN A 56 24.95 3.30 -18.88
C ASN A 56 24.48 4.01 -17.59
N ASP A 57 24.49 3.28 -16.46
CA ASP A 57 24.05 3.80 -15.16
C ASP A 57 24.99 4.89 -14.64
N ASN A 58 26.24 4.94 -15.12
CA ASN A 58 27.19 6.02 -14.82
C ASN A 58 26.64 7.42 -15.15
N ASN A 59 25.63 7.54 -16.01
CA ASN A 59 25.02 8.83 -16.37
C ASN A 59 23.64 9.05 -15.76
N ASN A 60 23.02 8.00 -15.21
CA ASN A 60 21.61 8.01 -14.79
C ASN A 60 21.45 7.90 -13.29
N VAL A 61 22.38 7.21 -12.62
CA VAL A 61 22.35 6.85 -11.21
C VAL A 61 23.49 7.54 -10.48
N ILE A 62 23.16 8.25 -9.40
CA ILE A 62 24.12 8.89 -8.51
C ILE A 62 24.23 8.03 -7.24
N PRO A 63 25.42 7.55 -6.87
CA PRO A 63 25.60 6.81 -5.63
C PRO A 63 25.59 7.76 -4.43
N ASP A 64 25.29 7.18 -3.28
CA ASP A 64 25.58 7.83 -2.00
C ASP A 64 26.75 7.16 -1.27
N PHE A 65 27.28 7.86 -0.28
CA PHE A 65 28.41 7.38 0.50
C PHE A 65 28.17 7.48 2.00
N TYR A 66 28.73 6.52 2.74
CA TYR A 66 28.94 6.67 4.18
C TYR A 66 30.43 6.60 4.50
N ILE A 67 30.90 7.50 5.36
CA ILE A 67 32.29 7.56 5.81
C ILE A 67 32.31 7.31 7.31
N TYR A 68 33.14 6.38 7.76
CA TYR A 68 33.32 6.06 9.18
C TYR A 68 34.81 6.10 9.57
N SER A 69 35.09 6.56 10.78
CA SER A 69 36.39 6.44 11.45
C SER A 69 36.18 5.66 12.76
N GLY A 70 36.50 4.36 12.74
CA GLY A 70 36.05 3.47 13.82
C GLY A 70 34.52 3.31 13.78
N GLU A 71 33.85 3.62 14.89
CA GLU A 71 32.39 3.60 14.99
C GLU A 71 31.75 4.96 14.65
N ASP A 72 32.56 6.02 14.57
CA ASP A 72 32.07 7.38 14.35
C ASP A 72 31.81 7.63 12.86
N LYS A 73 30.57 8.01 12.52
CA LYS A 73 30.24 8.49 11.17
C LYS A 73 30.78 9.90 10.96
N ILE A 74 31.37 10.13 9.79
CA ILE A 74 31.94 11.40 9.38
C ILE A 74 31.00 12.08 8.39
N GLU A 75 30.61 13.32 8.69
CA GLU A 75 29.92 14.20 7.75
C GLU A 75 30.85 14.67 6.64
N TYR A 76 30.33 14.77 5.42
CA TYR A 76 31.12 15.11 4.25
C TYR A 76 30.30 15.91 3.24
N ASN A 77 30.99 16.67 2.40
CA ASN A 77 30.44 17.27 1.20
C ASN A 77 30.76 16.37 -0.01
N LYS A 78 29.77 16.18 -0.88
CA LYS A 78 29.88 15.41 -2.13
C LYS A 78 29.85 16.35 -3.32
N GLU A 79 30.86 16.28 -4.17
CA GLU A 79 30.88 16.97 -5.46
C GLU A 79 31.02 15.94 -6.60
N LEU A 80 30.15 16.00 -7.60
CA LEU A 80 30.26 15.22 -8.84
C LEU A 80 31.17 15.98 -9.81
N VAL A 81 32.34 15.42 -10.13
CA VAL A 81 33.36 16.05 -10.97
C VAL A 81 33.28 15.57 -12.43
N SER A 82 32.94 14.30 -12.64
CA SER A 82 32.59 13.71 -13.94
C SER A 82 31.59 12.58 -13.72
N SER A 83 31.00 12.02 -14.79
CA SER A 83 29.89 11.04 -14.74
C SER A 83 30.00 10.00 -13.61
N ASN A 84 31.19 9.43 -13.38
CA ASN A 84 31.43 8.42 -12.36
C ASN A 84 32.46 8.83 -11.28
N ARG A 85 32.86 10.10 -11.19
CA ARG A 85 33.90 10.57 -10.27
C ARG A 85 33.36 11.62 -9.30
N PHE A 86 33.61 11.36 -8.03
CA PHE A 86 33.20 12.20 -6.92
C PHE A 86 34.40 12.69 -6.12
N VAL A 87 34.31 13.88 -5.57
CA VAL A 87 35.20 14.37 -4.51
C VAL A 87 34.41 14.41 -3.22
N LEU A 88 34.90 13.67 -2.22
CA LEU A 88 34.35 13.67 -0.87
C LEU A 88 35.24 14.52 0.02
N THR A 89 34.70 15.60 0.57
CA THR A 89 35.44 16.56 1.41
C THR A 89 34.89 16.55 2.84
N PHE A 90 35.72 16.28 3.83
CA PHE A 90 35.31 16.19 5.23
C PHE A 90 36.41 16.66 6.20
N LYS A 91 36.04 16.91 7.45
CA LYS A 91 36.98 17.31 8.50
C LYS A 91 37.83 16.11 8.93
N ASP A 92 39.15 16.28 8.88
CA ASP A 92 40.14 15.27 9.26
C ASP A 92 40.27 15.25 10.79
N ASN A 93 39.54 14.32 11.41
CA ASN A 93 39.41 14.24 12.87
C ASN A 93 40.16 13.04 13.48
N SER A 94 40.81 12.18 12.69
CA SER A 94 41.26 10.87 13.18
C SER A 94 42.75 10.55 12.98
N SER A 95 43.28 9.75 13.91
CA SER A 95 44.53 8.99 13.78
C SER A 95 44.32 7.59 13.17
N ASN A 96 43.07 7.21 12.90
CA ASN A 96 42.64 5.89 12.42
C ASN A 96 42.10 6.02 10.98
N GLY A 97 42.47 5.12 10.07
CA GLY A 97 42.03 5.17 8.66
C GLY A 97 40.50 5.23 8.47
N TYR A 98 40.07 5.69 7.30
CA TYR A 98 38.66 5.93 6.99
C TYR A 98 38.06 4.74 6.24
N ASN A 99 36.90 4.23 6.67
CA ASN A 99 36.11 3.27 5.91
C ASN A 99 35.01 4.00 5.13
N ILE A 100 35.04 3.91 3.80
CA ILE A 100 34.02 4.49 2.94
C ILE A 100 33.17 3.38 2.35
N THR A 101 31.86 3.52 2.43
CA THR A 101 30.86 2.66 1.79
C THR A 101 30.20 3.42 0.64
N ALA A 102 30.16 2.85 -0.55
CA ALA A 102 29.33 3.31 -1.67
C ALA A 102 28.06 2.47 -1.77
N LEU A 103 26.92 3.11 -1.99
CA LEU A 103 25.61 2.48 -2.02
C LEU A 103 24.64 3.18 -2.99
N THR A 104 23.72 2.41 -3.58
CA THR A 104 22.57 2.89 -4.36
C THR A 104 21.56 1.75 -4.52
N ALA A 105 20.31 2.06 -4.89
CA ALA A 105 19.27 1.06 -5.12
C ALA A 105 19.66 0.11 -6.27
N GLY A 106 19.24 -1.17 -6.21
CA GLY A 106 19.59 -2.17 -7.21
C GLY A 106 21.00 -2.75 -7.16
N TYR A 107 21.92 -2.13 -6.41
CA TYR A 107 23.32 -2.53 -6.34
C TYR A 107 23.73 -2.98 -4.94
N ILE A 108 24.63 -3.97 -4.88
CA ILE A 108 25.23 -4.44 -3.64
C ILE A 108 26.25 -3.39 -3.17
N SER A 109 26.01 -2.80 -1.99
CA SER A 109 26.92 -1.82 -1.39
C SER A 109 28.33 -2.39 -1.19
N GLN A 110 29.34 -1.53 -1.33
CA GLN A 110 30.74 -1.91 -1.16
C GLN A 110 31.43 -0.96 -0.19
N SER A 111 32.28 -1.50 0.69
CA SER A 111 33.06 -0.73 1.67
C SER A 111 34.56 -0.96 1.48
N GLN A 112 35.38 0.09 1.60
CA GLN A 112 36.84 -0.04 1.60
C GLN A 112 37.50 0.98 2.56
N ILE A 113 38.65 0.61 3.11
CA ILE A 113 39.45 1.44 4.03
C ILE A 113 40.49 2.24 3.21
N ILE A 114 40.67 3.54 3.51
CA ILE A 114 41.42 4.47 2.64
C ILE A 114 42.62 5.15 3.32
N SER A 115 43.69 5.37 2.52
CA SER A 115 44.71 6.42 2.72
C SER A 115 44.60 7.61 1.76
N ASP A 116 44.40 7.41 0.42
CA ASP A 116 44.51 8.50 -0.60
C ASP A 116 43.41 8.59 -1.70
N SER A 117 43.11 7.54 -2.48
CA SER A 117 42.04 7.51 -3.53
C SER A 117 41.36 6.14 -3.65
N ILE A 118 40.11 6.07 -4.12
CA ILE A 118 39.33 4.83 -4.12
C ILE A 118 38.51 4.63 -5.40
N THR A 119 38.34 3.39 -5.81
CA THR A 119 37.43 3.00 -6.90
C THR A 119 36.49 1.90 -6.41
N PHE A 120 35.18 2.11 -6.52
CA PHE A 120 34.14 1.10 -6.29
C PHE A 120 33.67 0.51 -7.62
N ASN A 121 33.37 -0.79 -7.64
CA ASN A 121 32.84 -1.49 -8.81
C ASN A 121 31.56 -2.21 -8.41
N LEU A 122 30.47 -1.45 -8.27
CA LEU A 122 29.21 -1.93 -7.74
C LEU A 122 28.61 -3.03 -8.63
N LYS A 123 28.14 -4.11 -7.99
CA LYS A 123 27.50 -5.24 -8.66
C LYS A 123 25.99 -5.17 -8.47
N ALA A 124 25.25 -5.30 -9.56
CA ALA A 124 23.80 -5.32 -9.50
C ALA A 124 23.33 -6.59 -8.78
N ASN A 125 22.21 -6.52 -8.07
CA ASN A 125 21.57 -7.72 -7.55
C ASN A 125 20.73 -8.44 -8.61
N ASP A 126 20.27 -9.66 -8.33
CA ASP A 126 19.60 -10.51 -9.32
C ASP A 126 18.33 -9.88 -9.92
N ALA A 127 17.52 -9.21 -9.09
CA ALA A 127 16.29 -8.55 -9.53
C ALA A 127 16.61 -7.36 -10.45
N TYR A 128 17.57 -6.52 -10.07
CA TYR A 128 18.03 -5.42 -10.91
C TYR A 128 18.57 -5.92 -12.26
N LYS A 129 19.38 -6.99 -12.25
CA LYS A 129 19.88 -7.60 -13.50
C LYS A 129 18.75 -8.11 -14.39
N LEU A 130 17.77 -8.79 -13.81
CA LEU A 130 16.61 -9.27 -14.56
C LEU A 130 15.85 -8.12 -15.20
N GLY A 131 15.47 -7.11 -14.41
CA GLY A 131 14.77 -5.92 -14.92
C GLY A 131 15.57 -5.20 -16.01
N ARG A 132 16.89 -5.07 -15.84
CA ARG A 132 17.77 -4.44 -16.81
C ARG A 132 17.83 -5.21 -18.13
N ASP A 133 18.00 -6.52 -18.05
CA ASP A 133 18.19 -7.37 -19.21
C ASP A 133 16.90 -7.50 -20.03
N VAL A 134 15.73 -7.64 -19.38
CA VAL A 134 14.43 -7.67 -20.11
C VAL A 134 14.07 -6.31 -20.71
N THR A 135 14.42 -5.20 -20.04
CA THR A 135 14.19 -3.86 -20.59
C THR A 135 15.05 -3.61 -21.83
N ALA A 136 16.33 -4.01 -21.79
CA ALA A 136 17.22 -3.90 -22.94
C ALA A 136 16.75 -4.76 -24.12
N ASP A 137 16.28 -5.98 -23.86
CA ASP A 137 15.73 -6.83 -24.92
C ASP A 137 14.41 -6.28 -25.47
N ALA A 138 13.55 -5.75 -24.60
CA ALA A 138 12.31 -5.10 -25.01
C ALA A 138 12.56 -3.87 -25.87
N ASP A 139 13.51 -3.01 -25.51
CA ASP A 139 13.92 -1.87 -26.35
C ASP A 139 14.48 -2.33 -27.70
N ARG A 140 15.30 -3.38 -27.72
CA ARG A 140 15.81 -3.95 -28.98
C ARG A 140 14.69 -4.46 -29.89
N LEU A 141 13.65 -5.08 -29.33
CA LEU A 141 12.53 -5.67 -30.08
C LEU A 141 11.47 -4.64 -30.47
N LEU A 142 11.19 -3.70 -29.58
CA LEU A 142 10.11 -2.74 -29.71
C LEU A 142 10.57 -1.34 -30.07
N ASP A 143 11.88 -1.06 -30.17
CA ASP A 143 12.50 0.24 -30.49
C ASP A 143 11.85 1.42 -29.74
N PHE A 144 12.20 1.57 -28.45
CA PHE A 144 11.59 2.56 -27.57
C PHE A 144 11.80 3.99 -28.05
N LYS A 145 12.89 4.24 -28.79
CA LYS A 145 13.19 5.57 -29.33
C LYS A 145 12.07 6.09 -30.25
N THR A 146 11.47 5.20 -31.06
CA THR A 146 10.41 5.56 -32.01
C THR A 146 9.00 5.44 -31.43
N ALA A 147 8.85 5.04 -30.17
CA ALA A 147 7.56 5.03 -29.48
C ALA A 147 7.10 6.46 -29.14
N ASP A 148 5.79 6.69 -29.23
CA ASP A 148 5.13 7.91 -28.76
C ASP A 148 5.05 7.90 -27.23
N ASP A 149 4.71 6.74 -26.66
CA ASP A 149 4.71 6.50 -25.23
C ASP A 149 4.92 5.00 -24.94
N ILE A 150 5.30 4.69 -23.71
CA ILE A 150 5.64 3.32 -23.26
C ILE A 150 4.97 3.06 -21.93
N LEU A 151 4.26 1.92 -21.83
CA LEU A 151 3.69 1.38 -20.62
C LEU A 151 4.44 0.11 -20.21
N VAL A 152 4.70 -0.04 -18.92
CA VAL A 152 5.23 -1.26 -18.33
C VAL A 152 4.24 -1.78 -17.31
N VAL A 153 3.83 -3.04 -17.43
CA VAL A 153 3.00 -3.74 -16.44
C VAL A 153 3.78 -4.95 -15.96
N THR A 154 3.94 -5.12 -14.65
CA THR A 154 4.78 -6.19 -14.11
C THR A 154 4.34 -6.62 -12.71
N THR A 155 4.52 -7.90 -12.39
CA THR A 155 4.32 -8.44 -11.03
C THR A 155 5.55 -8.23 -10.13
N ALA A 156 6.61 -7.59 -10.66
CA ALA A 156 7.76 -7.15 -9.87
C ALA A 156 7.33 -6.21 -8.73
N GLY A 157 8.07 -6.23 -7.62
CA GLY A 157 7.75 -5.54 -6.38
C GLY A 157 6.73 -6.28 -5.51
N VAL A 158 5.90 -7.18 -6.08
CA VAL A 158 4.98 -8.04 -5.32
C VAL A 158 5.55 -9.45 -5.16
N THR A 159 6.07 -10.00 -6.26
CA THR A 159 6.64 -11.35 -6.33
C THR A 159 8.07 -11.39 -5.77
N LYS A 160 8.53 -12.59 -5.38
CA LYS A 160 9.92 -12.79 -4.90
C LYS A 160 10.76 -13.54 -5.94
N LEU A 161 12.00 -13.09 -6.12
CA LEU A 161 13.03 -13.79 -6.91
C LEU A 161 14.07 -14.36 -5.96
N ASN A 162 14.25 -15.68 -5.96
CA ASN A 162 15.16 -16.37 -5.04
C ASN A 162 14.91 -16.03 -3.55
N GLY A 163 13.64 -15.89 -3.17
CA GLY A 163 13.22 -15.54 -1.81
C GLY A 163 13.43 -14.07 -1.42
N LYS A 164 13.86 -13.21 -2.35
CA LYS A 164 14.05 -11.76 -2.14
C LYS A 164 12.99 -10.96 -2.88
N SER A 165 12.66 -9.78 -2.37
CA SER A 165 11.77 -8.85 -3.05
C SER A 165 12.35 -8.38 -4.38
N THR A 166 11.49 -7.94 -5.29
CA THR A 166 11.82 -7.68 -6.70
C THR A 166 11.64 -6.23 -7.13
N GLU A 167 11.53 -5.31 -6.17
CA GLU A 167 11.44 -3.87 -6.41
C GLU A 167 12.60 -3.32 -7.23
N ASP A 168 13.80 -3.90 -7.05
CA ASP A 168 14.98 -3.49 -7.81
C ASP A 168 14.87 -3.79 -9.31
N ALA A 169 13.99 -4.70 -9.75
CA ALA A 169 13.71 -4.90 -11.17
C ALA A 169 12.97 -3.69 -11.77
N LEU A 170 12.07 -3.06 -11.00
CA LEU A 170 11.38 -1.82 -11.38
C LEU A 170 12.35 -0.63 -11.39
N GLU A 171 13.23 -0.56 -10.41
CA GLU A 171 14.30 0.43 -10.37
C GLU A 171 15.22 0.33 -11.61
N ALA A 172 15.56 -0.90 -12.03
CA ALA A 172 16.36 -1.14 -13.24
C ALA A 172 15.66 -0.69 -14.54
N ILE A 173 14.33 -0.85 -14.61
CA ILE A 173 13.50 -0.41 -15.74
C ILE A 173 13.58 1.12 -15.87
N LEU A 174 13.41 1.85 -14.76
CA LEU A 174 13.50 3.32 -14.75
C LEU A 174 14.91 3.82 -15.07
N ASN A 175 15.94 3.19 -14.49
CA ASN A 175 17.33 3.57 -14.69
C ASN A 175 17.89 3.20 -16.08
N TYR A 176 17.10 2.54 -16.94
CA TYR A 176 17.49 2.25 -18.32
C TYR A 176 17.71 3.52 -19.15
N GLY A 177 17.17 4.67 -18.71
CA GLY A 177 17.44 5.97 -19.34
C GLY A 177 16.67 6.14 -20.64
N THR A 178 15.41 5.69 -20.65
CA THR A 178 14.53 5.71 -21.83
C THR A 178 13.32 6.62 -21.61
N LYS A 179 12.40 6.62 -22.59
CA LYS A 179 11.14 7.37 -22.55
C LYS A 179 10.10 6.83 -21.53
N ILE A 180 10.42 5.78 -20.76
CA ILE A 180 9.49 5.22 -19.78
C ILE A 180 9.31 6.25 -18.65
N LYS A 181 8.09 6.80 -18.54
CA LYS A 181 7.73 7.71 -17.45
C LYS A 181 7.52 6.91 -16.17
N TYR A 182 7.84 7.50 -15.03
CA TYR A 182 7.57 6.90 -13.72
C TYR A 182 6.08 6.56 -13.55
N SER A 183 5.21 7.46 -13.97
CA SER A 183 3.75 7.29 -13.99
C SER A 183 3.21 6.18 -14.91
N ASN A 184 4.03 5.61 -15.80
CA ASN A 184 3.66 4.55 -16.74
C ASN A 184 4.20 3.16 -16.35
N VAL A 185 4.73 3.01 -15.12
CA VAL A 185 5.11 1.72 -14.56
C VAL A 185 4.04 1.26 -13.58
N LEU A 186 3.31 0.21 -13.93
CA LEU A 186 2.24 -0.37 -13.13
C LEU A 186 2.72 -1.67 -12.47
N MET A 187 2.67 -1.69 -11.14
CA MET A 187 2.79 -2.92 -10.36
C MET A 187 1.45 -3.65 -10.40
N LEU A 188 1.43 -4.81 -11.03
CA LEU A 188 0.29 -5.70 -11.11
C LEU A 188 0.15 -6.49 -9.80
N ARG A 189 -1.06 -6.57 -9.27
CA ARG A 189 -1.36 -7.39 -8.11
C ARG A 189 -0.98 -8.85 -8.36
N ASP A 190 -0.34 -9.43 -7.35
CA ASP A 190 0.07 -10.82 -7.34
C ASP A 190 0.33 -11.27 -5.88
N THR A 191 1.01 -12.39 -5.67
CA THR A 191 1.51 -12.84 -4.36
C THR A 191 3.00 -13.21 -4.41
N ALA A 192 3.67 -13.17 -3.26
CA ALA A 192 5.11 -13.40 -3.14
C ALA A 192 5.58 -14.78 -3.65
N VAL A 193 4.68 -15.77 -3.73
CA VAL A 193 4.97 -17.14 -4.18
C VAL A 193 4.78 -17.34 -5.69
N ASN A 194 4.22 -16.35 -6.38
CA ASN A 194 4.02 -16.39 -7.82
C ASN A 194 5.25 -15.91 -8.59
N PRO A 195 5.40 -16.33 -9.86
CA PRO A 195 6.49 -15.91 -10.72
C PRO A 195 6.46 -14.42 -11.06
N ILE A 196 7.66 -13.86 -11.28
CA ILE A 196 7.81 -12.49 -11.80
C ILE A 196 7.58 -12.43 -13.32
N ASP A 197 6.68 -11.55 -13.75
CA ASP A 197 6.31 -11.34 -15.15
C ASP A 197 6.48 -9.87 -15.56
N PHE A 198 6.76 -9.62 -16.85
CA PHE A 198 6.92 -8.28 -17.41
C PHE A 198 6.20 -8.17 -18.75
N ALA A 199 5.42 -7.09 -18.94
CA ALA A 199 4.88 -6.68 -20.22
C ALA A 199 5.37 -5.27 -20.54
N PHE A 200 6.09 -5.12 -21.65
CA PHE A 200 6.48 -3.81 -22.20
C PHE A 200 5.59 -3.52 -23.40
N ILE A 201 4.90 -2.39 -23.37
CA ILE A 201 3.92 -2.01 -24.38
C ILE A 201 4.31 -0.65 -24.98
N VAL A 202 4.44 -0.58 -26.30
CA VAL A 202 4.74 0.65 -27.04
C VAL A 202 3.53 1.12 -27.85
N LYS A 203 3.24 2.41 -27.75
CA LYS A 203 2.25 3.10 -28.59
C LYS A 203 2.94 3.79 -29.76
N ARG A 204 2.41 3.62 -30.97
CA ARG A 204 2.81 4.36 -32.19
C ARG A 204 1.58 4.74 -33.00
N GLY A 205 1.13 5.98 -32.89
CA GLY A 205 -0.17 6.41 -33.37
C GLY A 205 -1.27 5.51 -32.80
N ASN A 206 -1.92 4.74 -33.67
CA ASN A 206 -2.97 3.78 -33.29
C ASN A 206 -2.46 2.34 -33.12
N GLU A 207 -1.17 2.08 -33.38
CA GLU A 207 -0.57 0.77 -33.19
C GLU A 207 -0.17 0.56 -31.73
N LEU A 208 -0.52 -0.61 -31.20
CA LEU A 208 -0.12 -1.06 -29.88
C LEU A 208 0.62 -2.39 -30.00
N LYS A 209 1.91 -2.40 -29.68
CA LYS A 209 2.78 -3.58 -29.72
C LYS A 209 3.31 -3.88 -28.33
N ALA A 210 3.43 -5.17 -28.01
CA ALA A 210 3.94 -5.63 -26.75
C ALA A 210 4.96 -6.76 -26.92
N VAL A 211 5.87 -6.83 -25.95
CA VAL A 211 6.69 -8.00 -25.66
C VAL A 211 6.47 -8.39 -24.20
N ILE A 212 6.28 -9.70 -23.96
CA ILE A 212 5.93 -10.24 -22.65
C ILE A 212 6.93 -11.31 -22.25
N TYR A 213 7.41 -11.25 -21.01
CA TYR A 213 8.31 -12.21 -20.38
C TYR A 213 7.63 -12.79 -19.16
N GLU A 214 7.57 -14.12 -19.06
CA GLU A 214 6.93 -14.82 -17.95
C GLU A 214 7.97 -15.61 -17.12
N ASN A 215 7.65 -15.88 -15.86
CA ASN A 215 8.41 -16.80 -15.01
C ASN A 215 9.88 -16.39 -14.79
N GLY A 216 10.14 -15.07 -14.73
CA GLY A 216 11.49 -14.52 -14.61
C GLY A 216 12.44 -14.87 -15.76
N SER A 217 11.88 -15.31 -16.90
CA SER A 217 12.62 -15.64 -18.11
C SER A 217 13.15 -14.39 -18.81
N ARG A 218 14.31 -14.53 -19.47
CA ARG A 218 14.85 -13.53 -20.40
C ARG A 218 14.41 -13.76 -21.84
N SER A 219 13.76 -14.89 -22.11
CA SER A 219 13.11 -15.18 -23.39
C SER A 219 11.66 -14.75 -23.27
N TYR A 220 11.19 -13.95 -24.23
CA TYR A 220 9.79 -13.54 -24.28
C TYR A 220 8.89 -14.72 -24.63
N SER A 221 7.69 -14.77 -24.03
CA SER A 221 6.62 -15.70 -24.40
C SER A 221 5.75 -15.15 -25.54
N TYR A 222 5.62 -13.83 -25.63
CA TYR A 222 4.86 -13.17 -26.69
C TYR A 222 5.57 -11.93 -27.23
N LEU A 223 5.48 -11.73 -28.55
CA LEU A 223 5.85 -10.50 -29.25
C LEU A 223 4.81 -10.24 -30.35
N GLY A 224 4.05 -9.16 -30.24
CA GLY A 224 2.98 -8.89 -31.20
C GLY A 224 2.10 -7.71 -30.82
N THR A 225 0.91 -7.65 -31.42
CA THR A 225 -0.11 -6.63 -31.08
C THR A 225 -0.79 -6.97 -29.76
N ILE A 226 -1.33 -5.98 -29.05
CA ILE A 226 -2.13 -6.21 -27.82
C ILE A 226 -3.35 -5.27 -27.78
N SER A 227 -4.05 -5.15 -28.91
CA SER A 227 -5.11 -4.16 -29.08
C SER A 227 -6.48 -4.82 -29.20
N GLU A 228 -7.51 -4.12 -28.73
CA GLU A 228 -8.92 -4.45 -29.00
C GLU A 228 -9.24 -4.62 -30.50
N ASN A 229 -8.41 -4.08 -31.40
CA ASN A 229 -8.59 -4.16 -32.85
C ASN A 229 -8.00 -5.43 -33.48
N MET A 230 -7.48 -6.38 -32.68
CA MET A 230 -7.00 -7.66 -33.16
C MET A 230 -8.09 -8.48 -33.85
N THR A 231 -7.70 -9.30 -34.82
CA THR A 231 -8.57 -10.37 -35.32
C THR A 231 -8.74 -11.44 -34.24
N ARG A 232 -9.79 -12.27 -34.33
CA ARG A 232 -9.97 -13.40 -33.42
C ARG A 232 -8.77 -14.35 -33.41
N GLU A 233 -8.16 -14.58 -34.58
CA GLU A 233 -6.98 -15.43 -34.71
C GLU A 233 -5.78 -14.83 -33.96
N GLN A 234 -5.54 -13.52 -34.11
CA GLN A 234 -4.49 -12.82 -33.39
C GLN A 234 -4.72 -12.86 -31.87
N TRP A 235 -5.96 -12.64 -31.42
CA TRP A 235 -6.33 -12.71 -30.01
C TRP A 235 -6.13 -14.11 -29.43
N ASN A 236 -6.61 -15.15 -30.13
CA ASN A 236 -6.42 -16.53 -29.69
C ASN A 236 -4.96 -16.97 -29.71
N ASN A 237 -4.13 -16.40 -30.58
CA ASN A 237 -2.69 -16.61 -30.55
C ASN A 237 -2.05 -15.92 -29.33
N TYR A 238 -2.43 -14.66 -29.05
CA TYR A 238 -1.99 -13.92 -27.87
C TYR A 238 -2.29 -14.67 -26.56
N ILE A 239 -3.56 -15.03 -26.34
CA ILE A 239 -3.99 -15.72 -25.12
C ILE A 239 -3.26 -17.06 -24.94
N ARG A 240 -3.08 -17.84 -26.02
CA ARG A 240 -2.39 -19.15 -25.92
C ARG A 240 -0.87 -19.05 -25.75
N SER A 241 -0.27 -17.93 -26.11
CA SER A 241 1.18 -17.73 -26.01
C SER A 241 1.61 -17.40 -24.57
N ILE A 242 0.67 -16.93 -23.75
CA ILE A 242 0.90 -16.55 -22.35
C ILE A 242 0.36 -17.68 -21.49
N HIS A 243 1.23 -18.30 -20.71
CA HIS A 243 0.90 -19.50 -19.95
C HIS A 243 0.26 -19.18 -18.59
N GLY A 244 0.39 -17.95 -18.10
CA GLY A 244 -0.22 -17.46 -16.86
C GLY A 244 -1.58 -16.77 -17.03
N GLN A 245 -2.18 -16.38 -15.90
CA GLN A 245 -3.47 -15.68 -15.86
C GLN A 245 -3.39 -14.20 -16.29
N ASN A 246 -2.17 -13.68 -16.44
CA ASN A 246 -1.91 -12.25 -16.67
C ASN A 246 -2.20 -11.78 -18.11
N ALA A 247 -2.53 -12.69 -19.04
CA ALA A 247 -2.83 -12.33 -20.43
C ALA A 247 -3.96 -11.28 -20.52
N TRP A 248 -5.04 -11.47 -19.75
CA TRP A 248 -6.14 -10.52 -19.69
C TRP A 248 -5.73 -9.21 -19.01
N SER A 249 -5.00 -9.30 -17.90
CA SER A 249 -4.46 -8.15 -17.15
C SER A 249 -3.64 -7.22 -18.03
N PHE A 250 -2.67 -7.76 -18.77
CA PHE A 250 -1.84 -6.98 -19.68
C PHE A 250 -2.65 -6.33 -20.80
N ALA A 251 -3.59 -7.06 -21.39
CA ALA A 251 -4.40 -6.55 -22.49
C ALA A 251 -5.36 -5.44 -22.04
N SER A 252 -6.09 -5.68 -20.95
CA SER A 252 -7.06 -4.73 -20.41
C SER A 252 -6.40 -3.42 -19.97
N LEU A 253 -5.29 -3.48 -19.21
CA LEU A 253 -4.53 -2.30 -18.78
C LEU A 253 -3.92 -1.53 -19.96
N ALA A 254 -3.35 -2.24 -20.95
CA ALA A 254 -2.77 -1.61 -22.13
C ALA A 254 -3.81 -0.86 -22.97
N ASN A 255 -5.01 -1.43 -23.15
CA ASN A 255 -6.08 -0.77 -23.90
C ASN A 255 -6.70 0.37 -23.09
N GLY A 256 -6.86 0.23 -21.77
CA GLY A 256 -7.32 1.32 -20.92
C GLY A 256 -6.37 2.52 -20.91
N TRP A 257 -5.06 2.26 -20.89
CA TRP A 257 -4.02 3.28 -21.00
C TRP A 257 -4.09 4.03 -22.34
N VAL A 258 -4.23 3.32 -23.46
CA VAL A 258 -4.38 3.96 -24.79
C VAL A 258 -5.70 4.71 -24.93
N ALA A 259 -6.77 4.21 -24.33
CA ALA A 259 -8.09 4.85 -24.29
C ALA A 259 -8.10 6.11 -23.41
N GLY A 260 -7.06 6.33 -22.60
CA GLY A 260 -6.89 7.53 -21.79
C GLY A 260 -7.77 7.54 -20.55
N VAL A 261 -8.04 6.38 -19.94
CA VAL A 261 -8.61 6.35 -18.58
C VAL A 261 -7.63 7.03 -17.60
N SER A 262 -8.11 7.66 -16.53
CA SER A 262 -7.23 8.31 -15.54
C SER A 262 -6.22 7.32 -14.96
N ARG A 263 -5.00 7.79 -14.64
CA ARG A 263 -3.90 6.92 -14.18
C ARG A 263 -4.15 6.30 -12.80
N GLU A 264 -5.06 6.86 -12.01
CA GLU A 264 -5.52 6.31 -10.74
C GLU A 264 -6.46 5.13 -10.96
N VAL A 265 -7.29 5.16 -12.02
CA VAL A 265 -8.08 3.98 -12.42
C VAL A 265 -7.16 2.90 -12.98
N LEU A 266 -6.08 3.25 -13.68
CA LEU A 266 -5.07 2.24 -14.07
C LEU A 266 -4.37 1.61 -12.85
N GLN A 267 -4.05 2.41 -11.83
CA GLN A 267 -3.42 1.92 -10.60
C GLN A 267 -4.39 1.07 -9.77
N GLU A 268 -5.64 1.50 -9.64
CA GLU A 268 -6.70 0.73 -8.99
C GLU A 268 -6.95 -0.58 -9.74
N ALA A 269 -7.09 -0.54 -11.06
CA ALA A 269 -7.25 -1.74 -11.87
C ALA A 269 -6.01 -2.66 -11.80
N ALA A 270 -4.80 -2.13 -11.71
CA ALA A 270 -3.60 -2.93 -11.49
C ALA A 270 -3.57 -3.54 -10.08
N PHE A 271 -4.06 -2.82 -9.07
CA PHE A 271 -4.31 -3.35 -7.73
C PHE A 271 -5.42 -4.39 -7.72
N HIS A 272 -6.48 -4.27 -8.52
CA HIS A 272 -7.48 -5.33 -8.69
C HIS A 272 -6.93 -6.50 -9.53
N GLY A 273 -5.99 -6.23 -10.44
CA GLY A 273 -5.36 -7.19 -11.33
C GLY A 273 -5.75 -7.05 -12.80
N HIS A 274 -6.78 -6.28 -13.16
CA HIS A 274 -7.15 -5.98 -14.56
C HIS A 274 -8.23 -4.88 -14.62
N ILE A 275 -8.51 -4.37 -15.83
CA ILE A 275 -9.71 -3.55 -16.06
C ILE A 275 -10.87 -4.47 -16.45
N CYS A 276 -12.00 -4.30 -15.76
CA CYS A 276 -13.27 -4.96 -16.04
C CYS A 276 -14.46 -4.04 -15.76
N GLU A 277 -15.68 -4.52 -16.00
CA GLU A 277 -16.90 -3.75 -15.69
C GLU A 277 -17.03 -3.35 -14.22
N GLY A 278 -16.57 -4.19 -13.28
CA GLY A 278 -16.65 -3.89 -11.85
C GLY A 278 -15.72 -2.74 -11.46
N THR A 279 -14.45 -2.74 -11.91
CA THR A 279 -13.52 -1.62 -11.63
C THR A 279 -14.02 -0.27 -12.18
N LEU A 280 -14.52 -0.28 -13.43
CA LEU A 280 -15.08 0.90 -14.10
C LEU A 280 -16.41 1.36 -13.46
N GLY A 281 -17.25 0.40 -13.08
CA GLY A 281 -18.52 0.62 -12.37
C GLY A 281 -18.29 1.19 -10.98
N GLY A 282 -17.37 0.62 -10.21
CA GLY A 282 -16.98 1.07 -8.87
C GLY A 282 -16.43 2.50 -8.89
N TYR A 283 -15.56 2.84 -9.85
CA TYR A 283 -15.13 4.23 -10.05
C TYR A 283 -16.31 5.17 -10.32
N SER A 284 -17.22 4.76 -11.21
CA SER A 284 -18.43 5.53 -11.55
C SER A 284 -19.32 5.75 -10.31
N ILE A 285 -19.48 4.73 -9.48
CA ILE A 285 -20.21 4.80 -8.20
C ILE A 285 -19.53 5.79 -7.25
N VAL A 286 -18.21 5.71 -7.07
CA VAL A 286 -17.46 6.65 -6.20
C VAL A 286 -17.61 8.09 -6.67
N LYS A 287 -17.48 8.35 -7.98
CA LYS A 287 -17.65 9.70 -8.53
C LYS A 287 -19.06 10.23 -8.30
N ALA A 288 -20.09 9.39 -8.47
CA ALA A 288 -21.46 9.76 -8.17
C ALA A 288 -21.71 9.98 -6.67
N LEU A 289 -21.17 9.12 -5.80
CA LEU A 289 -21.29 9.24 -4.34
C LEU A 289 -20.69 10.56 -3.85
N ILE A 290 -19.44 10.86 -4.22
CA ILE A 290 -18.76 12.09 -3.80
C ILE A 290 -19.49 13.32 -4.35
N LYS A 291 -20.01 13.25 -5.58
CA LYS A 291 -20.74 14.38 -6.20
C LYS A 291 -22.03 14.73 -5.46
N TYR A 292 -22.82 13.73 -5.05
CA TYR A 292 -24.16 13.95 -4.49
C TYR A 292 -24.22 13.85 -2.96
N TYR A 293 -23.31 13.11 -2.34
CA TYR A 293 -23.25 12.87 -0.90
C TYR A 293 -21.83 13.03 -0.35
N PRO A 294 -21.08 14.11 -0.67
CA PRO A 294 -19.69 14.27 -0.23
C PRO A 294 -19.56 14.17 1.30
N PRO A 295 -18.39 13.81 1.85
CA PRO A 295 -18.16 13.92 3.29
C PRO A 295 -18.48 15.32 3.79
N VAL A 296 -19.18 15.41 4.92
CA VAL A 296 -19.40 16.67 5.61
C VAL A 296 -18.06 17.11 6.18
N GLN A 297 -17.63 18.30 5.83
CA GLN A 297 -16.40 18.89 6.34
C GLN A 297 -16.70 19.92 7.44
N GLU A 298 -15.78 20.04 8.38
CA GLU A 298 -15.80 21.11 9.37
C GLU A 298 -15.69 22.48 8.68
N THR A 299 -16.24 23.54 9.29
CA THR A 299 -15.89 24.89 8.85
C THR A 299 -14.42 25.14 9.18
N LEU A 300 -13.64 25.67 8.23
CA LEU A 300 -12.24 26.02 8.44
C LEU A 300 -12.09 26.93 9.65
N THR A 301 -11.37 26.45 10.67
CA THR A 301 -11.04 27.20 11.89
C THR A 301 -9.52 27.19 12.13
N GLY A 302 -8.72 27.54 11.12
CA GLY A 302 -7.26 27.60 11.23
C GLY A 302 -6.53 27.55 9.89
N GLY A 303 -5.21 27.36 9.92
CA GLY A 303 -4.36 27.24 8.72
C GLY A 303 -4.32 25.85 8.08
N GLY A 304 -4.97 24.85 8.70
CA GLY A 304 -5.09 23.48 8.18
C GLY A 304 -6.29 23.27 7.27
N SER A 305 -6.31 22.12 6.62
CA SER A 305 -7.44 21.64 5.81
C SER A 305 -8.64 21.28 6.70
N PRO A 306 -9.88 21.40 6.18
CA PRO A 306 -11.07 21.01 6.94
C PRO A 306 -10.98 19.54 7.36
N ALA A 307 -11.35 19.24 8.61
CA ALA A 307 -11.55 17.85 9.02
C ALA A 307 -12.83 17.30 8.35
N ASP A 308 -12.87 16.00 8.15
CA ASP A 308 -14.15 15.35 7.84
C ASP A 308 -14.89 15.14 9.16
N VAL A 309 -16.13 15.63 9.24
CA VAL A 309 -17.07 15.34 10.34
C VAL A 309 -17.62 13.92 10.17
N THR A 310 -17.91 13.54 8.92
CA THR A 310 -18.45 12.23 8.58
C THR A 310 -17.39 11.33 7.97
N SER A 311 -17.46 10.04 8.27
CA SER A 311 -16.68 9.00 7.58
C SER A 311 -17.59 8.09 6.77
N TYR A 312 -17.12 7.57 5.63
CA TYR A 312 -17.84 6.49 4.94
C TYR A 312 -17.54 5.14 5.57
N LYS A 313 -18.58 4.34 5.72
CA LYS A 313 -18.52 2.91 6.02
C LYS A 313 -19.21 2.16 4.90
N ILE A 314 -18.57 1.10 4.41
CA ILE A 314 -18.93 0.40 3.19
C ILE A 314 -19.52 -0.96 3.56
N LEU A 315 -20.65 -1.27 2.95
CA LEU A 315 -21.32 -2.56 3.01
C LEU A 315 -21.25 -3.16 1.60
N GLY A 316 -20.30 -4.08 1.39
CA GLY A 316 -20.09 -4.76 0.12
C GLY A 316 -20.75 -6.13 0.07
N VAL A 317 -20.80 -6.69 -1.14
CA VAL A 317 -21.20 -8.07 -1.41
C VAL A 317 -20.07 -8.71 -2.22
N PRO A 318 -19.04 -9.27 -1.55
CA PRO A 318 -17.80 -9.68 -2.21
C PRO A 318 -18.03 -10.59 -3.41
N GLY A 319 -17.32 -10.32 -4.50
CA GLY A 319 -17.46 -11.00 -5.79
C GLY A 319 -17.55 -10.03 -6.98
N GLY A 320 -17.92 -8.77 -6.74
CA GLY A 320 -17.87 -7.69 -7.71
C GLY A 320 -16.62 -6.84 -7.56
N SER A 321 -15.86 -6.61 -8.65
CA SER A 321 -14.63 -5.80 -8.62
C SER A 321 -14.86 -4.33 -8.16
N ASP A 322 -16.11 -3.88 -8.07
CA ASP A 322 -16.47 -2.57 -7.53
C ASP A 322 -16.13 -2.41 -6.04
N ASP A 323 -16.05 -3.51 -5.27
CA ASP A 323 -15.56 -3.46 -3.90
C ASP A 323 -14.11 -2.96 -3.82
N ASP A 324 -13.21 -3.43 -4.70
CA ASP A 324 -11.81 -3.00 -4.68
C ASP A 324 -11.66 -1.52 -5.05
N ALA A 325 -12.48 -1.05 -6.00
CA ALA A 325 -12.51 0.35 -6.38
C ALA A 325 -12.90 1.26 -5.20
N VAL A 326 -13.91 0.89 -4.40
CA VAL A 326 -14.30 1.71 -3.23
C VAL A 326 -13.25 1.66 -2.12
N LEU A 327 -12.60 0.52 -1.91
CA LEU A 327 -11.47 0.43 -0.96
C LEU A 327 -10.36 1.40 -1.38
N PHE A 328 -10.02 1.43 -2.66
CA PHE A 328 -8.93 2.23 -3.22
C PHE A 328 -9.23 3.74 -3.30
N PHE A 329 -10.44 4.14 -3.70
CA PHE A 329 -10.72 5.57 -3.91
C PHE A 329 -11.24 6.28 -2.64
N LEU A 330 -11.92 5.57 -1.74
CA LEU A 330 -12.48 6.19 -0.52
C LEU A 330 -11.56 6.07 0.68
N ASP A 331 -10.43 5.36 0.57
CA ASP A 331 -9.59 4.98 1.69
C ASP A 331 -10.35 4.25 2.82
N ALA A 332 -11.38 3.48 2.43
CA ALA A 332 -12.32 2.85 3.33
C ALA A 332 -11.98 1.37 3.56
N THR A 333 -10.73 1.07 3.90
CA THR A 333 -10.21 -0.29 3.94
C THR A 333 -10.75 -1.15 5.09
N ILE A 334 -10.58 -2.47 4.98
CA ILE A 334 -10.96 -3.47 5.99
C ILE A 334 -10.18 -3.24 7.27
N GLY A 335 -8.86 -3.06 7.20
CA GLY A 335 -7.99 -2.83 8.34
C GLY A 335 -8.25 -1.50 9.05
N LYS A 336 -8.87 -0.53 8.36
CA LYS A 336 -9.39 0.72 8.95
C LYS A 336 -10.79 0.56 9.51
N THR A 337 -11.34 -0.66 9.54
CA THR A 337 -12.69 -0.99 10.01
C THR A 337 -13.76 -0.16 9.31
N SER A 338 -13.55 0.11 8.03
CA SER A 338 -14.44 0.93 7.21
C SER A 338 -15.16 0.14 6.12
N TYR A 339 -14.87 -1.16 5.99
CA TYR A 339 -15.56 -2.08 5.09
C TYR A 339 -16.04 -3.32 5.85
N VAL A 340 -17.26 -3.76 5.55
CA VAL A 340 -17.81 -5.07 5.88
C VAL A 340 -18.39 -5.64 4.59
N GLY A 341 -18.07 -6.89 4.27
CA GLY A 341 -18.57 -7.55 3.07
C GLY A 341 -18.74 -9.04 3.28
N ILE A 342 -19.96 -9.51 3.07
CA ILE A 342 -20.40 -10.91 3.20
C ILE A 342 -21.50 -11.16 2.16
N ASP A 343 -21.72 -12.40 1.77
CA ASP A 343 -22.75 -12.74 0.79
C ASP A 343 -24.14 -12.58 1.41
N THR A 344 -24.80 -11.46 1.07
CA THR A 344 -26.14 -11.10 1.54
C THR A 344 -27.18 -11.24 0.42
N THR A 345 -26.89 -12.01 -0.64
CA THR A 345 -27.79 -12.17 -1.79
C THR A 345 -29.14 -12.78 -1.41
N ALA A 346 -29.19 -13.59 -0.35
CA ALA A 346 -30.43 -14.12 0.23
C ALA A 346 -31.40 -13.04 0.75
N THR A 347 -30.91 -11.82 0.99
CA THR A 347 -31.71 -10.66 1.43
C THR A 347 -32.23 -9.81 0.25
N GLY A 348 -31.82 -10.15 -0.98
CA GLY A 348 -32.14 -9.43 -2.20
C GLY A 348 -31.02 -8.49 -2.71
N ALA A 349 -29.88 -8.43 -2.02
CA ALA A 349 -28.69 -7.76 -2.52
C ALA A 349 -28.07 -8.50 -3.73
N THR A 350 -27.19 -7.84 -4.48
CA THR A 350 -26.43 -8.44 -5.59
C THR A 350 -24.96 -8.05 -5.47
N GLU A 351 -24.05 -8.81 -6.08
CA GLU A 351 -22.60 -8.54 -6.06
C GLU A 351 -22.23 -7.12 -6.52
N ASN A 352 -22.96 -6.52 -7.47
CA ASN A 352 -22.71 -5.15 -7.94
C ASN A 352 -23.44 -4.06 -7.11
N MET A 353 -23.96 -4.39 -5.92
CA MET A 353 -24.58 -3.42 -5.01
C MET A 353 -23.61 -3.07 -3.89
N LEU A 354 -23.45 -1.76 -3.67
CA LEU A 354 -22.64 -1.19 -2.61
C LEU A 354 -23.50 -0.31 -1.71
N GLY A 355 -23.46 -0.55 -0.40
CA GLY A 355 -24.01 0.32 0.62
C GLY A 355 -22.96 1.28 1.18
N PHE A 356 -23.32 2.55 1.30
CA PHE A 356 -22.47 3.61 1.85
C PHE A 356 -23.17 4.24 3.03
N ILE A 357 -22.62 4.06 4.23
CA ILE A 357 -23.03 4.79 5.42
C ILE A 357 -22.13 6.01 5.58
N ARG A 358 -22.66 7.21 5.35
CA ARG A 358 -21.99 8.47 5.68
C ARG A 358 -22.28 8.78 7.15
N TRP A 359 -21.42 8.30 8.04
CA TRP A 359 -21.63 8.29 9.48
C TRP A 359 -21.02 9.52 10.18
N ASP A 360 -21.81 10.24 10.97
CA ASP A 360 -21.36 11.29 11.90
C ASP A 360 -21.24 10.70 13.31
N ALA A 361 -19.99 10.51 13.77
CA ALA A 361 -19.71 9.96 15.09
C ALA A 361 -20.00 10.94 16.24
N LYS A 362 -20.19 12.24 15.98
CA LYS A 362 -20.56 13.24 17.00
C LYS A 362 -22.07 13.24 17.23
N SER A 363 -22.86 13.19 16.16
CA SER A 363 -24.33 13.15 16.26
C SER A 363 -24.89 11.74 16.43
N LEU A 364 -24.08 10.70 16.26
CA LEU A 364 -24.47 9.29 16.29
C LEU A 364 -25.60 8.99 15.30
N SER A 365 -25.48 9.53 14.08
CA SER A 365 -26.42 9.29 12.99
C SER A 365 -25.73 9.36 11.63
N GLY A 366 -26.36 8.82 10.59
CA GLY A 366 -25.81 8.87 9.24
C GLY A 366 -26.84 8.72 8.12
N ASP A 367 -26.36 9.00 6.92
CA ASP A 367 -27.06 8.64 5.68
C ASP A 367 -26.63 7.25 5.23
N LEU A 368 -27.56 6.48 4.68
CA LEU A 368 -27.33 5.17 4.07
C LEU A 368 -27.76 5.23 2.59
N ILE A 369 -26.77 5.17 1.70
CA ILE A 369 -26.97 5.25 0.25
C ILE A 369 -26.60 3.90 -0.36
N ILE A 370 -27.50 3.30 -1.13
CA ILE A 370 -27.25 2.05 -1.84
C ILE A 370 -27.18 2.34 -3.33
N MET A 371 -26.06 1.98 -3.94
CA MET A 371 -25.76 2.24 -5.34
C MET A 371 -25.36 0.95 -6.05
N SER A 372 -25.46 0.97 -7.37
CA SER A 372 -24.96 -0.08 -8.24
C SER A 372 -24.59 0.49 -9.61
N PHE A 373 -24.18 -0.36 -10.53
CA PHE A 373 -24.19 -0.06 -11.97
C PHE A 373 -25.07 -1.09 -12.70
N ASP A 374 -25.76 -0.65 -13.75
CA ASP A 374 -26.67 -1.54 -14.51
C ASP A 374 -25.90 -2.21 -15.66
N SER A 375 -25.20 -3.31 -15.35
CA SER A 375 -24.43 -4.07 -16.35
C SER A 375 -25.28 -4.47 -17.56
N LYS A 376 -26.54 -4.89 -17.36
CA LYS A 376 -27.43 -5.31 -18.45
C LYS A 376 -27.74 -4.15 -19.39
N LYS A 377 -28.08 -2.98 -18.83
CA LYS A 377 -28.35 -1.78 -19.62
C LYS A 377 -27.10 -1.31 -20.35
N ILE A 378 -25.95 -1.25 -19.67
CA ILE A 378 -24.71 -0.74 -20.27
C ILE A 378 -24.24 -1.66 -21.42
N LYS A 379 -24.31 -2.99 -21.26
CA LYS A 379 -24.06 -3.95 -22.35
C LYS A 379 -25.06 -3.82 -23.49
N ALA A 380 -26.34 -3.56 -23.20
CA ALA A 380 -27.36 -3.32 -24.22
C ALA A 380 -27.10 -2.03 -25.02
N ASP A 381 -26.70 -0.96 -24.34
CA ASP A 381 -26.32 0.31 -24.96
C ASP A 381 -25.09 0.11 -25.87
N PHE A 382 -24.06 -0.60 -25.39
CA PHE A 382 -22.89 -0.97 -26.18
C PHE A 382 -23.27 -1.76 -27.44
N LYS A 383 -24.11 -2.79 -27.29
CA LYS A 383 -24.58 -3.61 -28.40
C LYS A 383 -25.41 -2.81 -29.40
N ALA A 384 -26.23 -1.87 -28.93
CA ALA A 384 -27.03 -1.00 -29.78
C ALA A 384 -26.15 -0.01 -30.57
N GLU A 385 -25.11 0.54 -29.94
CA GLU A 385 -24.18 1.49 -30.57
C GLU A 385 -23.20 0.81 -31.54
N THR A 386 -22.74 -0.41 -31.25
CA THR A 386 -21.64 -1.07 -31.97
C THR A 386 -22.03 -2.31 -32.76
N GLY A 387 -23.18 -2.93 -32.45
CA GLY A 387 -23.58 -4.23 -32.98
C GLY A 387 -22.86 -5.43 -32.35
N ILE A 388 -21.96 -5.21 -31.38
CA ILE A 388 -21.12 -6.25 -30.76
C ILE A 388 -21.80 -6.77 -29.48
N ASN A 389 -21.77 -8.09 -29.28
CA ASN A 389 -22.19 -8.69 -28.01
C ASN A 389 -20.98 -8.79 -27.07
N ALA A 390 -20.96 -8.02 -25.98
CA ALA A 390 -19.86 -8.03 -25.01
C ALA A 390 -19.57 -9.43 -24.44
N ASP A 391 -20.62 -10.23 -24.22
CA ASP A 391 -20.51 -11.58 -23.66
C ASP A 391 -20.14 -12.66 -24.70
N ALA A 392 -19.76 -12.28 -25.94
CA ALA A 392 -19.36 -13.26 -26.97
C ALA A 392 -17.93 -13.80 -26.79
N GLY A 393 -17.12 -13.18 -25.93
CA GLY A 393 -15.76 -13.61 -25.60
C GLY A 393 -14.89 -12.44 -25.14
N SER A 394 -13.69 -12.75 -24.63
CA SER A 394 -12.81 -11.75 -24.01
C SER A 394 -12.36 -10.63 -24.95
N LEU A 395 -12.23 -10.87 -26.25
CA LEU A 395 -11.95 -9.78 -27.21
C LEU A 395 -13.11 -8.77 -27.32
N GLU A 396 -14.35 -9.24 -27.26
CA GLU A 396 -15.53 -8.37 -27.28
C GLU A 396 -15.70 -7.62 -25.95
N GLU A 397 -15.39 -8.28 -24.85
CA GLU A 397 -15.31 -7.65 -23.53
C GLU A 397 -14.24 -6.54 -23.49
N LEU A 398 -13.08 -6.76 -24.14
CA LEU A 398 -12.03 -5.75 -24.21
C LEU A 398 -12.52 -4.49 -24.94
N LYS A 399 -13.21 -4.68 -26.07
CA LYS A 399 -13.86 -3.58 -26.82
C LYS A 399 -14.93 -2.88 -26.00
N TYR A 400 -15.70 -3.64 -25.23
CA TYR A 400 -16.71 -3.11 -24.32
C TYR A 400 -16.08 -2.23 -23.23
N CYS A 401 -14.99 -2.66 -22.61
CA CYS A 401 -14.26 -1.89 -21.61
C CYS A 401 -13.71 -0.58 -22.19
N THR A 402 -13.06 -0.61 -23.36
CA THR A 402 -12.59 0.61 -24.04
C THR A 402 -13.75 1.57 -24.35
N TRP A 403 -14.88 1.05 -24.83
CA TRP A 403 -16.08 1.87 -25.07
C TRP A 403 -16.60 2.52 -23.78
N TRP A 404 -16.60 1.78 -22.67
CA TRP A 404 -17.04 2.29 -21.37
C TRP A 404 -16.10 3.41 -20.87
N ILE A 405 -14.79 3.22 -20.97
CA ILE A 405 -13.79 4.24 -20.61
C ILE A 405 -14.06 5.58 -21.30
N ASN A 406 -14.42 5.56 -22.58
CA ASN A 406 -14.76 6.77 -23.32
C ASN A 406 -15.98 7.54 -22.75
N LYS A 407 -16.89 6.86 -22.04
CA LYS A 407 -18.01 7.48 -21.32
C LYS A 407 -17.59 7.97 -19.93
N ILE A 408 -16.80 7.18 -19.19
CA ILE A 408 -16.25 7.56 -17.87
C ILE A 408 -15.45 8.85 -17.96
N ASN A 409 -14.65 9.02 -19.02
CA ASN A 409 -13.85 10.22 -19.22
C ASN A 409 -14.66 11.51 -19.43
N LYS A 410 -15.99 11.40 -19.63
CA LYS A 410 -16.89 12.53 -19.83
C LYS A 410 -17.73 12.77 -18.58
N ASN A 411 -18.59 11.81 -18.24
CA ASN A 411 -19.57 11.91 -17.15
C ASN A 411 -19.65 10.55 -16.42
N PRO A 412 -18.68 10.22 -15.55
CA PRO A 412 -18.64 8.91 -14.90
C PRO A 412 -19.88 8.64 -14.03
N GLU A 413 -20.47 9.67 -13.43
CA GLU A 413 -21.64 9.53 -12.57
C GLU A 413 -22.92 9.08 -13.29
N GLU A 414 -23.00 9.25 -14.62
CA GLU A 414 -24.17 8.80 -15.42
C GLU A 414 -24.24 7.28 -15.55
N LEU A 415 -23.15 6.59 -15.22
CA LEU A 415 -23.02 5.13 -15.31
C LEU A 415 -23.32 4.45 -13.96
N ALA A 416 -23.54 5.24 -12.90
CA ALA A 416 -23.97 4.76 -11.60
C ALA A 416 -25.48 4.91 -11.42
N THR A 417 -26.08 3.94 -10.73
CA THR A 417 -27.50 3.89 -10.37
C THR A 417 -27.65 4.05 -8.87
N PHE A 418 -28.47 5.02 -8.45
CA PHE A 418 -28.91 5.14 -7.06
C PHE A 418 -30.16 4.27 -6.86
N LEU A 419 -30.03 3.22 -6.06
CA LEU A 419 -31.12 2.29 -5.78
C LEU A 419 -31.96 2.78 -4.59
N TYR A 420 -31.29 3.14 -3.50
CA TYR A 420 -31.92 3.60 -2.27
C TYR A 420 -31.11 4.70 -1.60
N GLU A 421 -31.80 5.65 -0.95
CA GLU A 421 -31.19 6.84 -0.38
C GLU A 421 -31.91 7.18 0.93
N PHE A 422 -31.30 6.86 2.07
CA PHE A 422 -31.90 6.99 3.40
C PHE A 422 -31.09 7.93 4.30
N THR A 423 -31.78 8.63 5.20
CA THR A 423 -31.17 9.46 6.27
C THR A 423 -31.66 9.00 7.63
N ASN A 424 -31.01 9.48 8.69
CA ASN A 424 -31.34 9.22 10.10
C ASN A 424 -31.15 7.75 10.51
N LEU A 425 -30.15 7.07 9.95
CA LEU A 425 -29.70 5.79 10.48
C LEU A 425 -29.26 6.00 11.94
N THR A 426 -29.75 5.16 12.86
CA THR A 426 -29.41 5.24 14.28
C THR A 426 -28.13 4.45 14.59
N GLU A 427 -27.56 4.68 15.76
CA GLU A 427 -26.37 3.95 16.23
C GLU A 427 -26.60 2.43 16.33
N GLU A 428 -27.78 2.01 16.81
CA GLU A 428 -28.12 0.58 16.89
C GLU A 428 -28.19 -0.08 15.50
N GLN A 429 -28.81 0.60 14.54
CA GLN A 429 -28.90 0.14 13.15
C GLN A 429 -27.52 0.12 12.47
N TYR A 430 -26.68 1.12 12.76
CA TYR A 430 -25.30 1.17 12.31
C TYR A 430 -24.51 -0.05 12.78
N TYR A 431 -24.56 -0.37 14.08
CA TYR A 431 -23.83 -1.50 14.65
C TYR A 431 -24.42 -2.85 14.28
N TYR A 432 -25.71 -2.94 13.96
CA TYR A 432 -26.28 -4.15 13.36
C TYR A 432 -25.60 -4.48 12.02
N LEU A 433 -25.48 -3.48 11.13
CA LEU A 433 -24.89 -3.65 9.80
C LEU A 433 -23.36 -3.87 9.88
N MET A 434 -22.65 -3.02 10.63
CA MET A 434 -21.19 -3.01 10.69
C MET A 434 -20.59 -3.99 11.72
N GLY A 435 -21.38 -4.46 12.68
CA GLY A 435 -20.93 -5.28 13.81
C GLY A 435 -20.07 -4.52 14.84
N THR A 436 -20.05 -5.02 16.06
CA THR A 436 -19.13 -4.57 17.12
C THR A 436 -18.63 -5.73 17.97
N ALA A 437 -17.32 -5.78 18.17
CA ALA A 437 -16.67 -6.85 18.93
C ALA A 437 -16.82 -6.69 20.46
N LYS A 438 -17.21 -5.49 20.93
CA LYS A 438 -17.37 -5.13 22.34
C LYS A 438 -18.66 -4.33 22.54
N SER A 439 -19.13 -4.26 23.78
CA SER A 439 -20.26 -3.42 24.14
C SER A 439 -19.95 -1.94 23.86
N VAL A 440 -20.90 -1.24 23.27
CA VAL A 440 -20.83 0.20 23.01
C VAL A 440 -21.80 0.90 23.96
N VAL A 441 -21.30 1.88 24.71
CA VAL A 441 -22.08 2.63 25.68
C VAL A 441 -21.91 4.13 25.43
N HIS A 442 -22.98 4.78 24.98
CA HIS A 442 -23.03 6.23 24.77
C HIS A 442 -24.27 6.82 25.44
N GLY A 443 -24.05 7.57 26.52
CA GLY A 443 -25.15 8.09 27.34
C GLY A 443 -26.02 6.96 27.90
N ASN A 444 -27.29 6.92 27.48
CA ASN A 444 -28.26 5.90 27.91
C ASN A 444 -28.40 4.74 26.91
N VAL A 445 -27.72 4.79 25.75
CA VAL A 445 -27.72 3.73 24.75
C VAL A 445 -26.64 2.71 25.11
N SER A 446 -27.02 1.43 25.15
CA SER A 446 -26.11 0.31 25.40
C SER A 446 -26.35 -0.76 24.36
N ILE A 447 -25.39 -0.95 23.46
CA ILE A 447 -25.43 -1.95 22.40
C ILE A 447 -24.49 -3.08 22.79
N ALA A 448 -25.02 -4.30 22.85
CA ALA A 448 -24.22 -5.48 23.13
C ALA A 448 -23.26 -5.78 21.95
N PRO A 449 -22.16 -6.53 22.17
CA PRO A 449 -21.39 -7.09 21.08
C PRO A 449 -22.34 -7.81 20.11
N VAL A 450 -22.19 -7.55 18.81
CA VAL A 450 -23.04 -8.12 17.77
C VAL A 450 -22.20 -8.34 16.53
N GLU A 451 -22.44 -9.45 15.85
CA GLU A 451 -21.79 -9.73 14.58
C GLU A 451 -22.27 -8.78 13.47
N SER A 452 -21.44 -8.60 12.44
CA SER A 452 -21.81 -7.77 11.30
C SER A 452 -22.79 -8.49 10.37
N HIS A 453 -23.83 -7.78 9.93
CA HIS A 453 -24.84 -8.30 8.99
C HIS A 453 -24.62 -7.82 7.54
N GLY A 454 -23.68 -6.91 7.30
CA GLY A 454 -23.34 -6.45 5.94
C GLY A 454 -24.49 -5.70 5.27
N LEU A 455 -24.60 -5.81 3.94
CA LEU A 455 -25.68 -5.22 3.15
C LEU A 455 -26.99 -6.05 3.25
N ASP A 456 -27.51 -6.24 4.47
CA ASP A 456 -28.82 -6.89 4.67
C ASP A 456 -29.95 -6.00 4.13
N LEU A 457 -30.26 -6.16 2.85
CA LEU A 457 -31.22 -5.33 2.14
C LEU A 457 -32.62 -5.49 2.72
N LYS A 458 -32.98 -6.70 3.16
CA LYS A 458 -34.29 -6.98 3.74
C LYS A 458 -34.47 -6.22 5.05
N TYR A 459 -33.47 -6.23 5.93
CA TYR A 459 -33.48 -5.44 7.15
C TYR A 459 -33.55 -3.94 6.84
N ILE A 460 -32.66 -3.44 5.98
CA ILE A 460 -32.60 -2.01 5.63
C ILE A 460 -33.95 -1.50 5.13
N LEU A 461 -34.59 -2.21 4.19
CA LEU A 461 -35.89 -1.82 3.64
C LEU A 461 -37.02 -1.89 4.68
N SER A 462 -36.88 -2.73 5.72
CA SER A 462 -37.86 -2.81 6.82
C SER A 462 -37.83 -1.60 7.77
N LEU A 463 -36.72 -0.84 7.79
CA LEU A 463 -36.53 0.29 8.70
C LEU A 463 -37.43 1.50 8.38
N ASN A 464 -37.95 1.58 7.13
CA ASN A 464 -38.77 2.71 6.66
C ASN A 464 -38.13 4.09 6.92
N LEU A 465 -36.81 4.19 6.71
CA LEU A 465 -36.06 5.42 6.94
C LEU A 465 -36.49 6.54 5.97
N PRO A 466 -36.46 7.81 6.39
CA PRO A 466 -36.72 8.94 5.51
C PRO A 466 -35.69 9.04 4.39
N LYS A 467 -36.08 9.66 3.26
CA LYS A 467 -35.20 9.82 2.10
C LYS A 467 -34.08 10.84 2.36
N ALA A 468 -32.83 10.49 2.01
CA ALA A 468 -31.69 11.41 2.08
C ALA A 468 -31.80 12.53 1.03
N THR A 469 -31.15 13.66 1.32
CA THR A 469 -31.11 14.81 0.40
C THR A 469 -29.77 14.88 -0.30
N ARG A 470 -29.78 14.82 -1.64
CA ARG A 470 -28.59 15.06 -2.45
C ARG A 470 -28.14 16.51 -2.33
N THR A 471 -26.82 16.69 -2.33
CA THR A 471 -26.18 18.00 -2.48
C THR A 471 -26.35 18.50 -3.92
N VAL A 472 -26.47 19.82 -4.10
CA VAL A 472 -26.41 20.45 -5.42
C VAL A 472 -24.93 20.58 -5.81
N PRO A 473 -24.47 19.92 -6.89
CA PRO A 473 -23.06 19.97 -7.26
C PRO A 473 -22.65 21.40 -7.60
N SER A 474 -21.64 21.94 -6.92
CA SER A 474 -20.88 23.07 -7.44
C SER A 474 -19.98 22.56 -8.55
N GLY A 475 -20.05 23.16 -9.74
CA GLY A 475 -19.15 22.81 -10.83
C GLY A 475 -17.71 23.10 -10.41
N GLU A 476 -16.93 22.06 -10.11
CA GLU A 476 -15.49 22.17 -10.01
C GLU A 476 -14.88 21.76 -11.35
N SER A 477 -14.17 22.69 -11.97
CA SER A 477 -13.36 22.39 -13.15
C SER A 477 -12.03 23.12 -13.03
N GLY A 478 -10.99 22.40 -12.63
CA GLY A 478 -9.60 22.79 -12.87
C GLY A 478 -9.15 22.38 -14.27
N SER A 479 -8.26 23.18 -14.83
CA SER A 479 -7.67 23.00 -16.16
C SER A 479 -6.20 22.56 -16.12
N LEU A 480 -5.70 22.09 -14.98
CA LEU A 480 -4.28 21.74 -14.82
C LEU A 480 -3.91 20.60 -15.78
N SER A 481 -2.90 20.86 -16.60
CA SER A 481 -2.25 19.92 -17.51
C SER A 481 -1.24 19.03 -16.78
N ASP A 482 -0.86 17.92 -17.40
CA ASP A 482 0.17 17.01 -16.86
C ASP A 482 1.50 17.75 -16.61
N GLU A 483 1.86 18.72 -17.45
CA GLU A 483 3.09 19.51 -17.28
C GLU A 483 3.01 20.45 -16.07
N GLU A 484 1.84 21.06 -15.83
CA GLU A 484 1.60 21.87 -14.63
C GLU A 484 1.62 20.99 -13.37
N MET A 485 1.02 19.80 -13.40
CA MET A 485 1.08 18.84 -12.30
C MET A 485 2.53 18.41 -12.02
N LYS A 486 3.29 18.09 -13.07
CA LYS A 486 4.71 17.77 -12.96
C LYS A 486 5.51 18.91 -12.33
N ASN A 487 5.25 20.15 -12.74
CA ASN A 487 5.90 21.34 -12.18
C ASN A 487 5.61 21.54 -10.68
N ILE A 488 4.42 21.18 -10.18
CA ILE A 488 4.14 21.20 -8.73
C ILE A 488 5.12 20.28 -7.98
N GLY A 489 5.45 19.10 -8.52
CA GLY A 489 6.45 18.20 -7.95
C GLY A 489 7.85 18.82 -7.90
N PHE A 490 8.28 19.47 -8.98
CA PHE A 490 9.54 20.21 -9.03
C PHE A 490 9.60 21.35 -7.99
N GLU A 491 8.54 22.15 -7.90
CA GLU A 491 8.45 23.25 -6.95
C GLU A 491 8.49 22.78 -5.49
N ALA A 492 7.82 21.66 -5.18
CA ALA A 492 7.84 21.06 -3.85
C ALA A 492 9.28 20.73 -3.42
N TYR A 493 10.05 20.04 -4.28
CA TYR A 493 11.43 19.68 -3.99
C TYR A 493 12.31 20.92 -3.81
N ASN A 494 12.22 21.89 -4.74
CA ASN A 494 13.04 23.10 -4.67
C ASN A 494 12.79 23.92 -3.40
N LYS A 495 11.52 24.04 -2.97
CA LYS A 495 11.18 24.70 -1.70
C LYS A 495 11.78 23.98 -0.50
N ALA A 496 11.63 22.67 -0.41
CA ALA A 496 12.18 21.89 0.69
C ALA A 496 13.72 21.93 0.70
N SER A 497 14.34 21.81 -0.48
CA SER A 497 15.80 21.92 -0.62
C SER A 497 16.33 23.29 -0.19
N ALA A 498 15.62 24.38 -0.51
CA ALA A 498 15.98 25.72 -0.05
C ALA A 498 15.88 25.83 1.48
N ILE A 499 14.81 25.32 2.09
CA ILE A 499 14.62 25.34 3.55
C ILE A 499 15.73 24.54 4.26
N PHE A 500 16.04 23.32 3.82
CA PHE A 500 17.13 22.54 4.40
C PHE A 500 18.50 23.22 4.23
N LYS A 501 18.70 23.93 3.11
CA LYS A 501 19.92 24.69 2.89
C LYS A 501 20.02 25.89 3.84
N ASP A 502 18.95 26.65 3.97
CA ASP A 502 18.96 27.90 4.75
C ASP A 502 18.99 27.63 6.27
N GLU A 503 18.28 26.61 6.75
CA GLU A 503 18.15 26.34 8.19
C GLU A 503 19.16 25.30 8.72
N LEU A 504 19.55 24.30 7.91
CA LEU A 504 20.49 23.25 8.33
C LEU A 504 21.84 23.28 7.58
N ASN A 505 22.01 24.15 6.58
CA ASN A 505 23.16 24.16 5.68
C ASN A 505 23.35 22.84 4.90
N ILE A 506 22.26 22.10 4.66
CA ILE A 506 22.28 20.82 3.93
C ILE A 506 21.82 21.05 2.50
N ASN A 507 22.67 20.69 1.53
CA ASN A 507 22.27 20.65 0.13
C ASN A 507 21.67 19.28 -0.18
N LEU A 508 20.41 19.23 -0.60
CA LEU A 508 19.85 17.99 -1.15
C LEU A 508 20.41 17.74 -2.55
N GLY A 509 20.51 16.46 -2.90
CA GLY A 509 20.91 16.03 -4.24
C GLY A 509 19.99 14.93 -4.74
N LYS A 510 20.08 14.66 -6.04
CA LYS A 510 19.43 13.52 -6.69
C LYS A 510 19.98 12.20 -6.11
N ASP A 511 19.11 11.19 -6.01
CA ASP A 511 19.37 9.84 -5.50
C ASP A 511 19.89 9.81 -4.05
N ASN A 512 19.50 10.80 -3.23
CA ASN A 512 19.85 10.83 -1.81
C ASN A 512 19.09 9.73 -1.05
N VAL A 513 19.84 8.75 -0.51
CA VAL A 513 19.26 7.56 0.16
C VAL A 513 18.71 7.87 1.55
N ASP A 514 19.10 9.01 2.12
CA ASP A 514 18.67 9.49 3.44
C ASP A 514 17.52 10.50 3.37
N LEU A 515 17.07 10.88 2.17
CA LEU A 515 15.91 11.73 1.95
C LEU A 515 14.68 10.88 1.59
N GLY A 516 13.67 10.84 2.45
CA GLY A 516 12.35 10.33 2.14
C GLY A 516 11.40 11.45 1.75
N ILE A 517 10.65 11.27 0.66
CA ILE A 517 9.62 12.21 0.16
C ILE A 517 8.27 11.52 0.30
N PHE A 518 7.46 11.98 1.24
CA PHE A 518 6.14 11.40 1.51
C PHE A 518 5.08 12.33 0.94
N THR A 519 4.05 11.79 0.30
CA THR A 519 3.06 12.62 -0.39
C THR A 519 1.70 11.94 -0.51
N SER A 520 0.65 12.75 -0.65
CA SER A 520 -0.68 12.29 -1.07
C SER A 520 -0.84 12.24 -2.58
N ALA A 521 0.15 12.70 -3.36
CA ALA A 521 0.14 12.66 -4.82
C ALA A 521 -0.03 11.22 -5.34
N GLY A 522 -0.88 11.06 -6.34
CA GLY A 522 -1.23 9.76 -6.94
C GLY A 522 -2.48 9.11 -6.34
N TYR A 523 -3.05 9.67 -5.27
CA TYR A 523 -4.35 9.26 -4.72
C TYR A 523 -5.36 10.40 -4.69
N VAL A 524 -4.92 11.63 -4.40
CA VAL A 524 -5.83 12.77 -4.26
C VAL A 524 -6.08 13.49 -5.58
N TYR A 525 -7.21 14.17 -5.66
CA TYR A 525 -7.57 15.02 -6.79
C TYR A 525 -7.35 16.49 -6.42
N LEU A 526 -6.79 17.25 -7.36
CA LEU A 526 -6.62 18.69 -7.28
C LEU A 526 -7.46 19.36 -8.37
N ASN A 527 -8.45 20.15 -7.97
CA ASN A 527 -9.41 20.81 -8.88
C ASN A 527 -10.07 19.83 -9.87
N GLY A 528 -10.47 18.64 -9.38
CA GLY A 528 -11.09 17.59 -10.19
C GLY A 528 -10.12 16.86 -11.13
N LYS A 529 -8.82 17.13 -11.05
CA LYS A 529 -7.76 16.45 -11.80
C LYS A 529 -6.91 15.57 -10.92
N GLU A 530 -6.38 14.56 -11.56
CA GLU A 530 -5.64 13.44 -11.03
C GLU A 530 -4.18 13.89 -10.79
N THR A 531 -3.52 13.40 -9.73
CA THR A 531 -2.23 13.96 -9.25
C THR A 531 -1.02 13.06 -9.53
N VAL A 532 -1.17 12.03 -10.36
CA VAL A 532 -0.08 11.07 -10.64
C VAL A 532 1.14 11.75 -11.25
N ALA A 533 0.96 12.70 -12.16
CA ALA A 533 2.04 13.38 -12.86
C ALA A 533 2.93 14.24 -11.93
N VAL A 534 2.46 14.61 -10.74
CA VAL A 534 3.28 15.29 -9.71
C VAL A 534 4.49 14.43 -9.32
N ARG A 535 4.31 13.10 -9.31
CA ARG A 535 5.37 12.14 -8.97
C ARG A 535 6.47 12.10 -10.04
N ASP A 536 6.13 12.32 -11.31
CA ASP A 536 7.13 12.40 -12.38
C ASP A 536 8.08 13.59 -12.16
N GLY A 537 7.57 14.71 -11.65
CA GLY A 537 8.39 15.88 -11.32
C GLY A 537 9.33 15.62 -10.15
N LEU A 538 8.84 14.97 -9.08
CA LEU A 538 9.66 14.55 -7.95
C LEU A 538 10.73 13.54 -8.35
N TYR A 539 10.37 12.55 -9.16
CA TYR A 539 11.30 11.57 -9.71
C TYR A 539 12.39 12.24 -10.56
N GLU A 540 12.04 13.16 -11.45
CA GLU A 540 13.01 13.79 -12.34
C GLU A 540 14.06 14.62 -11.59
N ILE A 541 13.64 15.39 -10.57
CA ILE A 541 14.56 16.26 -9.81
C ILE A 541 15.30 15.51 -8.69
N ALA A 542 14.62 14.64 -7.96
CA ALA A 542 15.16 13.98 -6.78
C ALA A 542 15.70 12.58 -7.06
N GLY A 543 15.33 11.96 -8.19
CA GLY A 543 15.61 10.54 -8.46
C GLY A 543 14.87 9.59 -7.52
N ALA A 544 13.93 10.10 -6.73
CA ALA A 544 13.23 9.32 -5.73
C ALA A 544 12.12 8.47 -6.38
N THR A 545 12.06 7.19 -6.02
CA THR A 545 11.03 6.25 -6.48
C THR A 545 10.44 5.50 -5.29
N LEU A 546 9.26 4.90 -5.51
CA LEU A 546 8.72 3.92 -4.58
C LEU A 546 9.69 2.76 -4.36
N TYR A 547 10.41 2.36 -5.42
CA TYR A 547 11.24 1.15 -5.50
C TYR A 547 12.58 1.31 -4.79
N SER A 548 13.18 2.50 -4.81
CA SER A 548 14.26 2.91 -3.92
C SER A 548 13.79 3.23 -2.50
N LYS A 549 12.48 3.05 -2.22
CA LYS A 549 11.81 3.28 -0.95
C LYS A 549 11.97 4.70 -0.43
N ASN A 550 11.99 5.71 -1.30
CA ASN A 550 12.19 7.10 -0.89
C ASN A 550 11.24 8.12 -1.55
N LEU A 551 10.37 7.71 -2.48
CA LEU A 551 9.15 8.44 -2.85
C LEU A 551 7.94 7.62 -2.40
N LEU A 552 7.43 7.93 -1.21
CA LEU A 552 6.42 7.14 -0.52
C LEU A 552 5.06 7.83 -0.57
N GLN A 553 4.26 7.45 -1.56
CA GLN A 553 2.85 7.82 -1.65
C GLN A 553 2.03 6.95 -0.70
N TYR A 554 1.25 7.55 0.20
CA TYR A 554 0.35 6.76 1.05
C TYR A 554 -1.10 6.88 0.58
N HIS A 555 -1.85 5.79 0.75
CA HIS A 555 -3.23 5.65 0.34
C HIS A 555 -4.15 6.62 1.08
N GLN A 556 -4.92 7.41 0.35
CA GLN A 556 -5.78 8.44 0.91
C GLN A 556 -6.99 8.72 0.02
N ALA A 557 -8.10 9.13 0.63
CA ALA A 557 -9.32 9.42 -0.11
C ALA A 557 -9.18 10.59 -1.10
N LEU A 558 -9.87 10.49 -2.24
CA LEU A 558 -9.73 11.39 -3.38
C LEU A 558 -9.86 12.90 -3.06
N TRP A 559 -10.70 13.27 -2.08
CA TRP A 559 -10.99 14.68 -1.73
C TRP A 559 -10.00 15.31 -0.76
N LYS A 560 -8.99 14.57 -0.31
CA LYS A 560 -8.00 15.06 0.66
C LYS A 560 -6.97 15.98 0.00
N PRO A 561 -6.29 16.84 0.76
CA PRO A 561 -5.36 17.82 0.18
C PRO A 561 -4.11 17.16 -0.44
N LEU A 562 -3.55 17.84 -1.45
CA LEU A 562 -2.22 17.56 -1.99
C LEU A 562 -1.14 18.15 -1.06
N TRP A 563 -0.29 17.30 -0.50
CA TRP A 563 0.81 17.72 0.39
C TRP A 563 2.06 16.87 0.17
N PHE A 564 3.17 17.38 0.69
CA PHE A 564 4.50 16.80 0.61
C PHE A 564 5.20 16.94 1.95
N THR A 565 5.86 15.88 2.41
CA THR A 565 6.76 15.95 3.55
C THR A 565 8.11 15.40 3.15
N PHE A 566 9.15 16.21 3.31
CA PHE A 566 10.52 15.82 3.07
C PHE A 566 11.16 15.46 4.41
N ILE A 567 11.57 14.21 4.55
CA ILE A 567 12.16 13.64 5.76
C ILE A 567 13.63 13.37 5.48
N LEU A 568 14.51 14.05 6.21
CA LEU A 568 15.93 13.76 6.19
C LEU A 568 16.29 12.98 7.46
N ARG A 569 16.65 11.71 7.28
CA ARG A 569 17.21 10.92 8.39
C ARG A 569 18.68 11.24 8.57
N ASN A 570 19.14 11.29 9.80
CA ASN A 570 20.58 11.34 10.09
C ASN A 570 21.04 9.93 10.49
N PRO A 571 21.86 9.24 9.68
CA PRO A 571 22.33 7.91 10.02
C PRO A 571 23.09 7.89 11.36
N ASN A 572 22.71 6.94 12.22
CA ASN A 572 23.16 6.78 13.62
C ASN A 572 22.57 7.78 14.63
N SER A 573 21.54 8.55 14.25
CA SER A 573 20.80 9.40 15.17
C SER A 573 19.33 8.99 15.20
N ASP A 574 18.63 9.33 16.29
CA ASP A 574 17.18 9.23 16.38
C ASP A 574 16.42 10.43 15.82
N VAL A 575 17.15 11.45 15.37
CA VAL A 575 16.59 12.65 14.75
C VAL A 575 16.11 12.36 13.33
N LEU A 576 14.91 12.85 13.03
CA LEU A 576 14.32 12.87 11.69
C LEU A 576 13.89 14.29 11.38
N TYR A 577 14.67 15.02 10.59
CA TYR A 577 14.32 16.38 10.20
C TYR A 577 13.20 16.36 9.16
N SER A 578 12.20 17.22 9.32
CA SER A 578 11.03 17.26 8.48
C SER A 578 10.76 18.67 7.98
N VAL A 579 10.44 18.78 6.69
CA VAL A 579 9.84 19.95 6.05
C VAL A 579 8.46 19.54 5.52
N TYR A 580 7.41 20.29 5.87
CA TYR A 580 6.03 20.03 5.45
C TYR A 580 5.51 21.12 4.51
N LEU A 581 4.95 20.72 3.38
CA LEU A 581 4.38 21.60 2.36
C LEU A 581 2.98 21.11 1.97
N ARG A 582 2.01 22.02 1.79
CA ARG A 582 0.71 21.73 1.18
C ARG A 582 0.46 22.65 -0.01
N TYR A 583 0.03 22.07 -1.13
CA TYR A 583 -0.36 22.82 -2.33
C TYR A 583 -1.87 23.08 -2.29
N ASN A 584 -2.25 24.35 -2.36
CA ASN A 584 -3.65 24.76 -2.27
C ASN A 584 -4.31 24.76 -3.66
N PRO A 585 -5.63 24.49 -3.73
CA PRO A 585 -6.43 24.61 -4.97
C PRO A 585 -6.28 25.95 -5.71
N ASP A 586 -5.98 27.04 -5.00
CA ASP A 586 -5.79 28.39 -5.53
C ASP A 586 -4.36 28.66 -6.07
N GLY A 587 -3.48 27.65 -6.06
CA GLY A 587 -2.10 27.75 -6.51
C GLY A 587 -1.10 28.26 -5.47
N THR A 588 -1.54 28.54 -4.24
CA THR A 588 -0.66 28.95 -3.15
C THR A 588 -0.05 27.77 -2.40
N TRP A 589 1.02 28.02 -1.64
CA TRP A 589 1.69 27.03 -0.80
C TRP A 589 1.50 27.35 0.68
N PHE A 590 1.09 26.35 1.46
CA PHE A 590 1.32 26.34 2.89
C PHE A 590 2.68 25.70 3.18
N VAL A 591 3.47 26.33 4.05
CA VAL A 591 4.76 25.84 4.54
C VAL A 591 4.66 25.72 6.05
N GLY A 592 4.91 24.52 6.58
CA GLY A 592 4.87 24.29 8.03
C GLY A 592 5.90 25.15 8.75
N GLU A 593 5.49 25.80 9.84
CA GLU A 593 6.38 26.60 10.68
C GLU A 593 6.10 26.32 12.16
N LEU A 594 7.16 26.18 12.96
CA LEU A 594 7.08 26.10 14.41
C LEU A 594 8.19 26.95 15.03
N ASN A 595 7.80 27.95 15.82
CA ASN A 595 8.73 28.86 16.50
C ASN A 595 9.74 29.56 15.57
N GLY A 596 9.31 29.96 14.36
CA GLY A 596 10.16 30.66 13.39
C GLY A 596 11.08 29.75 12.56
N SER A 597 10.91 28.43 12.64
CA SER A 597 11.65 27.45 11.82
C SER A 597 10.69 26.64 10.96
N ASN A 598 11.08 26.39 9.71
CA ASN A 598 10.39 25.52 8.77
C ASN A 598 10.93 24.08 8.78
N VAL A 599 11.81 23.76 9.73
CA VAL A 599 12.34 22.41 9.97
C VAL A 599 12.02 21.96 11.40
N VAL A 600 11.44 20.78 11.56
CA VAL A 600 11.23 20.16 12.89
C VAL A 600 11.78 18.75 12.95
N ASP A 601 12.21 18.32 14.14
CA ASP A 601 12.46 16.91 14.40
C ASP A 601 11.14 16.17 14.64
N ILE A 602 10.96 15.01 14.01
CA ILE A 602 9.81 14.11 14.19
C ILE A 602 10.22 12.71 14.69
N GLY A 603 11.46 12.58 15.15
CA GLY A 603 12.02 11.35 15.71
C GLY A 603 11.51 11.00 17.11
N ILE A 604 12.05 9.91 17.68
CA ILE A 604 11.55 9.31 18.93
C ILE A 604 11.57 10.27 20.12
N GLU A 605 12.55 11.17 20.21
CA GLU A 605 12.62 12.15 21.30
C GLU A 605 11.44 13.12 21.25
N THR A 606 11.06 13.56 20.05
CA THR A 606 9.89 14.40 19.85
C THR A 606 8.60 13.64 20.14
N LEU A 607 8.49 12.38 19.69
CA LEU A 607 7.36 11.51 20.04
C LEU A 607 7.22 11.31 21.55
N ASN A 608 8.34 11.28 22.29
CA ASN A 608 8.37 11.16 23.75
C ASN A 608 8.04 12.47 24.49
N SER A 609 7.49 13.48 23.79
CA SER A 609 7.00 14.74 24.38
C SER A 609 5.63 15.15 23.84
N SER A 610 4.58 14.93 24.63
CA SER A 610 3.21 15.30 24.23
C SER A 610 3.04 16.80 23.94
N ALA A 611 3.86 17.67 24.55
CA ALA A 611 3.83 19.11 24.28
C ALA A 611 4.38 19.45 22.89
N LYS A 612 5.51 18.84 22.50
CA LYS A 612 6.09 19.01 21.16
C LYS A 612 5.16 18.48 20.08
N VAL A 613 4.65 17.25 20.26
CA VAL A 613 3.69 16.63 19.32
C VAL A 613 2.48 17.54 19.07
N LYS A 614 1.84 18.04 20.14
CA LYS A 614 0.69 18.95 20.02
C LYS A 614 1.03 20.25 19.30
N ALA A 615 2.22 20.81 19.51
CA ALA A 615 2.64 22.04 18.85
C ALA A 615 2.83 21.83 17.34
N ILE A 616 3.47 20.72 16.95
CA ILE A 616 3.69 20.34 15.55
C ILE A 616 2.34 20.12 14.85
N GLN A 617 1.45 19.31 15.43
CA GLN A 617 0.11 19.05 14.87
C GLN A 617 -0.74 20.32 14.70
N LYS A 618 -0.52 21.33 15.53
CA LYS A 618 -1.31 22.56 15.49
C LYS A 618 -0.85 23.54 14.40
N THR A 619 0.47 23.65 14.18
CA THR A 619 1.06 24.76 13.42
C THR A 619 1.92 24.31 12.25
N PHE A 620 2.66 23.22 12.39
CA PHE A 620 3.59 22.74 11.37
C PHE A 620 2.92 21.77 10.38
N MET A 621 2.10 20.83 10.88
CA MET A 621 1.34 19.83 10.10
C MET A 621 -0.14 19.86 10.49
N PRO A 622 -0.89 20.91 10.10
CA PRO A 622 -2.26 21.11 10.57
C PRO A 622 -3.31 20.28 9.81
N ASP A 623 -2.91 19.48 8.82
CA ASP A 623 -3.81 18.74 7.91
C ASP A 623 -4.19 17.34 8.41
N GLN A 624 -4.01 17.07 9.71
CA GLN A 624 -4.38 15.81 10.39
C GLN A 624 -3.69 14.55 9.85
N ASN A 625 -2.63 14.71 9.06
CA ASN A 625 -1.78 13.66 8.51
C ASN A 625 -0.55 13.34 9.37
N TRP A 626 -0.42 13.96 10.56
CA TRP A 626 0.70 13.74 11.48
C TRP A 626 0.96 12.26 11.75
N ASN A 627 -0.08 11.50 12.12
CA ASN A 627 0.10 10.09 12.47
C ASN A 627 0.63 9.26 11.29
N SER A 628 0.10 9.50 10.09
CA SER A 628 0.57 8.87 8.85
C SER A 628 2.04 9.19 8.59
N ILE A 629 2.41 10.47 8.57
CA ILE A 629 3.76 10.93 8.29
C ILE A 629 4.76 10.39 9.32
N GLN A 630 4.53 10.65 10.61
CA GLN A 630 5.50 10.32 11.66
C GLN A 630 5.72 8.81 11.79
N SER A 631 4.65 8.01 11.69
CA SER A 631 4.75 6.56 11.89
C SER A 631 5.47 5.88 10.74
N ILE A 632 5.18 6.30 9.49
CA ILE A 632 5.90 5.82 8.30
C ILE A 632 7.35 6.29 8.37
N ALA A 633 7.63 7.52 8.81
CA ALA A 633 9.00 8.06 8.85
C ALA A 633 9.87 7.29 9.85
N ASN A 634 9.36 7.06 11.06
CA ASN A 634 10.07 6.31 12.09
C ASN A 634 10.22 4.83 11.73
N ALA A 635 9.24 4.22 11.05
CA ALA A 635 9.39 2.86 10.51
C ALA A 635 10.40 2.80 9.36
N TRP A 636 10.30 3.71 8.40
CA TRP A 636 11.15 3.81 7.21
C TRP A 636 12.63 3.98 7.56
N LYS A 637 12.94 4.78 8.59
CA LYS A 637 14.28 4.93 9.15
C LYS A 637 14.94 3.59 9.45
N SER A 638 14.15 2.59 9.84
CA SER A 638 14.61 1.25 10.22
C SER A 638 14.69 0.28 9.04
N ASN A 639 14.57 0.80 7.82
CA ASN A 639 14.76 0.11 6.54
C ASN A 639 13.94 -1.20 6.42
N PRO A 640 12.62 -1.19 6.62
CA PRO A 640 11.79 -2.39 6.48
C PRO A 640 11.87 -2.99 5.06
N ASN A 641 11.43 -4.24 4.93
CA ASN A 641 11.34 -4.91 3.64
C ASN A 641 10.32 -4.19 2.74
N PHE A 642 10.43 -4.37 1.41
CA PHE A 642 9.58 -3.64 0.47
C PHE A 642 8.10 -4.01 0.61
N ASP A 643 7.79 -5.29 0.82
CA ASP A 643 6.44 -5.79 1.10
C ASP A 643 5.83 -5.15 2.37
N GLN A 644 6.64 -4.92 3.41
CA GLN A 644 6.21 -4.16 4.59
C GLN A 644 5.89 -2.69 4.26
N ILE A 645 6.76 -2.01 3.49
CA ILE A 645 6.50 -0.63 3.05
C ILE A 645 5.18 -0.56 2.29
N MET A 646 4.93 -1.48 1.35
CA MET A 646 3.70 -1.46 0.56
C MET A 646 2.45 -1.61 1.44
N ALA A 647 2.45 -2.55 2.39
CA ALA A 647 1.35 -2.71 3.32
C ALA A 647 1.15 -1.46 4.22
N PHE A 648 2.25 -0.83 4.66
CA PHE A 648 2.19 0.41 5.45
C PHE A 648 1.62 1.59 4.65
N LEU A 649 1.97 1.72 3.37
CA LEU A 649 1.45 2.76 2.49
C LEU A 649 -0.02 2.54 2.18
N TYR A 650 -0.44 1.30 1.93
CA TYR A 650 -1.85 0.94 1.73
C TYR A 650 -2.69 1.19 3.00
N HIS A 651 -2.14 0.85 4.17
CA HIS A 651 -2.78 1.14 5.46
C HIS A 651 -2.71 2.62 5.88
N ASN A 652 -1.99 3.46 5.13
CA ASN A 652 -1.77 4.91 5.35
C ASN A 652 -0.98 5.33 6.61
N HIS A 653 -0.62 4.39 7.48
CA HIS A 653 0.22 4.64 8.65
C HIS A 653 0.82 3.33 9.15
N VAL A 654 1.81 3.42 10.02
CA VAL A 654 2.38 2.25 10.70
C VAL A 654 1.85 2.17 12.11
N CYS A 655 1.28 1.03 12.47
CA CYS A 655 0.86 0.72 13.82
C CYS A 655 1.26 -0.72 14.18
N PRO A 656 1.34 -1.07 15.47
CA PRO A 656 1.50 -2.48 15.85
C PRO A 656 0.41 -3.37 15.25
N GLY A 657 -0.78 -2.82 15.00
CA GLY A 657 -1.94 -3.48 14.41
C GLY A 657 -1.75 -4.05 13.00
N VAL A 658 -1.00 -3.39 12.11
CA VAL A 658 -0.88 -3.81 10.71
C VAL A 658 0.19 -4.90 10.52
N GLN A 659 1.11 -5.04 11.49
CA GLN A 659 2.26 -5.95 11.35
C GLN A 659 1.96 -7.46 11.53
N PRO A 660 0.97 -7.90 12.33
CA PRO A 660 0.59 -9.32 12.43
C PRO A 660 0.36 -9.99 11.09
N GLY A 661 -0.21 -9.28 10.10
CA GLY A 661 -0.47 -9.85 8.78
C GLY A 661 0.78 -10.31 8.03
N PHE A 662 1.98 -9.76 8.31
CA PHE A 662 3.24 -10.28 7.75
C PHE A 662 3.51 -11.71 8.22
N PHE A 663 3.45 -11.92 9.54
CA PHE A 663 3.73 -13.21 10.17
C PHE A 663 2.65 -14.24 9.84
N ILE A 664 1.39 -13.81 9.77
CA ILE A 664 0.27 -14.66 9.36
C ILE A 664 0.43 -15.09 7.90
N THR A 665 0.75 -14.16 7.00
CA THR A 665 0.94 -14.47 5.58
C THR A 665 2.09 -15.45 5.36
N ASP A 666 3.25 -15.17 5.97
CA ASP A 666 4.41 -16.07 5.88
C ASP A 666 4.09 -17.46 6.45
N TYR A 667 3.37 -17.53 7.58
CA TYR A 667 2.95 -18.81 8.16
C TYR A 667 2.01 -19.57 7.21
N ILE A 668 1.02 -18.90 6.61
CA ILE A 668 0.08 -19.51 5.66
C ILE A 668 0.83 -20.06 4.45
N GLN A 669 1.67 -19.25 3.81
CA GLN A 669 2.42 -19.67 2.62
C GLN A 669 3.39 -20.82 2.91
N GLN A 670 3.94 -20.90 4.13
CA GLN A 670 4.85 -21.98 4.54
C GLN A 670 4.12 -23.28 4.91
N ASN A 671 2.97 -23.20 5.58
CA ASN A 671 2.29 -24.38 6.16
C ASN A 671 1.13 -24.88 5.30
N HIS A 672 0.56 -24.02 4.46
CA HIS A 672 -0.58 -24.29 3.60
C HIS A 672 -0.29 -23.88 2.15
N PRO A 673 0.81 -24.34 1.53
CA PRO A 673 1.15 -23.95 0.16
C PRO A 673 0.06 -24.39 -0.82
N LEU A 674 -0.20 -23.54 -1.83
CA LEU A 674 -1.16 -23.84 -2.88
C LEU A 674 -0.64 -24.94 -3.81
N GLY A 675 -1.49 -25.90 -4.12
CA GLY A 675 -1.35 -26.82 -5.24
C GLY A 675 -1.85 -26.23 -6.56
N GLU A 676 -1.81 -27.05 -7.60
CA GLU A 676 -2.35 -26.67 -8.92
C GLU A 676 -3.87 -26.42 -8.82
N ASN A 677 -4.35 -25.31 -9.38
CA ASN A 677 -5.76 -24.87 -9.36
C ASN A 677 -6.30 -24.48 -7.98
N GLU A 678 -5.48 -24.51 -6.93
CA GLU A 678 -5.87 -24.03 -5.60
C GLU A 678 -5.73 -22.51 -5.50
N SER A 679 -6.60 -21.90 -4.70
CA SER A 679 -6.58 -20.47 -4.37
C SER A 679 -6.82 -20.26 -2.88
N TYR A 680 -6.26 -19.19 -2.32
CA TYR A 680 -6.61 -18.76 -0.97
C TYR A 680 -7.90 -17.94 -0.99
N ASN A 681 -8.75 -18.21 -0.01
CA ASN A 681 -9.89 -17.40 0.35
C ASN A 681 -9.82 -17.16 1.86
N TYR A 682 -10.19 -15.98 2.33
CA TYR A 682 -10.08 -15.61 3.74
C TYR A 682 -11.37 -14.99 4.26
N ILE A 683 -11.85 -15.46 5.42
CA ILE A 683 -13.01 -14.90 6.11
C ILE A 683 -12.50 -14.29 7.42
N ALA A 684 -12.45 -12.96 7.49
CA ALA A 684 -11.99 -12.22 8.65
C ALA A 684 -13.07 -12.16 9.73
N SER A 685 -12.69 -12.53 10.96
CA SER A 685 -13.61 -12.55 12.11
C SER A 685 -13.22 -11.59 13.23
N SER A 686 -11.93 -11.53 13.55
CA SER A 686 -11.34 -10.46 14.35
C SER A 686 -10.75 -9.43 13.38
N THR A 687 -11.41 -8.28 13.28
CA THR A 687 -11.11 -7.27 12.26
C THR A 687 -10.36 -6.08 12.84
N TYR A 688 -9.17 -5.81 12.32
CA TYR A 688 -8.32 -4.68 12.66
C TYR A 688 -7.23 -4.49 11.60
N CYS A 689 -6.31 -3.56 11.84
CA CYS A 689 -5.26 -3.15 10.90
C CYS A 689 -4.51 -4.28 10.17
N LYS A 690 -4.42 -5.51 10.71
CA LYS A 690 -3.80 -6.67 10.03
C LYS A 690 -4.48 -7.02 8.71
N ASP A 691 -5.76 -6.71 8.56
CA ASP A 691 -6.53 -7.18 7.41
C ASP A 691 -6.10 -6.45 6.13
N ASP A 692 -5.55 -5.24 6.26
CA ASP A 692 -4.94 -4.53 5.14
C ASP A 692 -3.64 -5.19 4.68
N SER A 693 -2.80 -5.68 5.59
CA SER A 693 -1.60 -6.43 5.21
C SER A 693 -1.94 -7.82 4.67
N LEU A 694 -2.95 -8.50 5.21
CA LEU A 694 -3.43 -9.78 4.65
C LEU A 694 -3.96 -9.61 3.23
N THR A 695 -4.86 -8.64 2.99
CA THR A 695 -5.44 -8.36 1.67
C THR A 695 -4.35 -8.10 0.63
N TYR A 696 -3.33 -7.33 1.02
CA TYR A 696 -2.23 -6.99 0.13
C TYR A 696 -1.30 -8.18 -0.14
N LEU A 697 -0.85 -8.90 0.89
CA LEU A 697 0.25 -9.87 0.79
C LEU A 697 -0.20 -11.27 0.34
N LEU A 698 -1.41 -11.70 0.74
CA LEU A 698 -1.97 -12.98 0.30
C LEU A 698 -2.58 -12.91 -1.10
N GLY A 699 -2.72 -11.73 -1.69
CA GLY A 699 -3.34 -11.56 -3.01
C GLY A 699 -4.85 -11.83 -3.01
N VAL A 700 -5.54 -11.61 -1.88
CA VAL A 700 -6.98 -11.84 -1.70
C VAL A 700 -7.73 -10.54 -1.44
N SER A 701 -8.90 -10.30 -2.04
CA SER A 701 -9.69 -9.08 -1.78
C SER A 701 -11.19 -9.31 -1.89
N PRO A 702 -12.01 -8.41 -1.36
CA PRO A 702 -13.45 -8.50 -1.55
C PRO A 702 -13.86 -8.39 -3.01
N GLY A 703 -13.19 -7.54 -3.80
CA GLY A 703 -13.52 -7.39 -5.22
C GLY A 703 -13.20 -8.63 -6.07
N MET A 704 -12.27 -9.48 -5.62
CA MET A 704 -12.03 -10.80 -6.23
C MET A 704 -12.98 -11.89 -5.71
N GLY A 705 -13.83 -11.60 -4.72
CA GLY A 705 -14.63 -12.61 -4.04
C GLY A 705 -13.80 -13.60 -3.22
N THR A 706 -12.58 -13.23 -2.83
CA THR A 706 -11.65 -14.10 -2.07
C THR A 706 -11.40 -13.60 -0.65
N TYR A 707 -11.94 -12.44 -0.27
CA TYR A 707 -11.87 -11.91 1.08
C TYR A 707 -13.24 -11.46 1.59
N PHE A 708 -13.67 -12.06 2.70
CA PHE A 708 -14.96 -11.80 3.34
C PHE A 708 -14.72 -11.27 4.75
N VAL A 709 -15.65 -10.46 5.25
CA VAL A 709 -15.54 -9.78 6.55
C VAL A 709 -16.79 -10.03 7.36
N GLN A 710 -16.80 -11.13 8.12
CA GLN A 710 -17.81 -11.39 9.13
C GLN A 710 -17.25 -11.02 10.50
N LYS A 711 -17.37 -9.76 10.89
CA LYS A 711 -16.87 -9.29 12.18
C LYS A 711 -17.67 -9.94 13.32
N LEU A 712 -16.98 -10.60 14.25
CA LEU A 712 -17.59 -11.31 15.37
C LEU A 712 -17.34 -10.63 16.73
N PRO A 713 -18.21 -10.88 17.74
CA PRO A 713 -17.93 -10.58 19.14
C PRO A 713 -16.60 -11.17 19.65
N ASN A 714 -15.92 -10.45 20.55
CA ASN A 714 -14.66 -10.91 21.17
C ASN A 714 -14.78 -12.28 21.88
N SER A 715 -15.97 -12.60 22.41
CA SER A 715 -16.24 -13.89 23.04
C SER A 715 -16.08 -15.07 22.09
N ASP A 716 -16.32 -14.84 20.80
CA ASP A 716 -16.47 -15.90 19.79
C ASP A 716 -15.14 -16.15 19.06
N VAL A 717 -14.23 -15.19 19.13
CA VAL A 717 -12.88 -15.23 18.53
C VAL A 717 -11.77 -15.41 19.57
N THR A 718 -12.11 -15.71 20.82
CA THR A 718 -11.08 -16.10 21.80
C THR A 718 -10.61 -17.52 21.48
N SER A 719 -9.32 -17.68 21.17
CA SER A 719 -8.76 -18.98 20.82
C SER A 719 -8.80 -19.94 22.02
N THR A 720 -9.34 -21.13 21.79
CA THR A 720 -9.27 -22.26 22.75
C THR A 720 -8.08 -23.17 22.48
N TYR A 721 -7.37 -22.97 21.36
CA TYR A 721 -6.26 -23.82 20.91
C TYR A 721 -4.89 -23.29 21.34
N VAL A 722 -4.69 -21.97 21.24
CA VAL A 722 -3.50 -21.24 21.73
C VAL A 722 -3.92 -20.29 22.85
N ASP A 723 -3.36 -20.47 24.04
CA ASP A 723 -3.64 -19.63 25.21
C ASP A 723 -3.21 -18.17 25.00
N GLY A 724 -4.12 -17.24 25.29
CA GLY A 724 -3.94 -15.80 25.08
C GLY A 724 -3.97 -15.34 23.62
N ALA A 725 -4.32 -16.21 22.67
CA ALA A 725 -4.46 -15.86 21.25
C ALA A 725 -5.90 -15.46 20.89
N THR A 726 -6.04 -14.88 19.70
CA THR A 726 -7.32 -14.60 19.04
C THR A 726 -7.41 -15.45 17.78
N ASP A 727 -8.58 -16.06 17.54
CA ASP A 727 -8.94 -16.68 16.25
C ASP A 727 -9.22 -15.56 15.25
N GLU A 728 -8.25 -15.27 14.39
CA GLU A 728 -8.22 -14.09 13.54
C GLU A 728 -9.15 -14.18 12.33
N GLY A 729 -9.44 -15.40 11.87
CA GLY A 729 -10.25 -15.67 10.71
C GLY A 729 -10.10 -17.11 10.23
N ALA A 730 -10.87 -17.46 9.21
CA ALA A 730 -10.80 -18.75 8.54
C ALA A 730 -10.07 -18.62 7.20
N LEU A 731 -9.06 -19.45 6.98
CA LEU A 731 -8.43 -19.64 5.68
C LEU A 731 -9.10 -20.82 4.99
N VAL A 732 -9.58 -20.60 3.77
CA VAL A 732 -10.09 -21.64 2.88
C VAL A 732 -9.13 -21.78 1.69
N ILE A 733 -8.61 -22.98 1.49
CA ILE A 733 -7.80 -23.37 0.34
C ILE A 733 -8.73 -24.10 -0.61
N TRP A 734 -9.07 -23.46 -1.72
CA TRP A 734 -10.16 -23.88 -2.60
C TRP A 734 -9.65 -24.34 -3.96
N ASP A 735 -10.01 -25.56 -4.37
CA ASP A 735 -9.74 -26.11 -5.70
C ASP A 735 -10.95 -25.88 -6.61
N ASN A 736 -10.81 -24.96 -7.56
CA ASN A 736 -11.88 -24.57 -8.47
C ASN A 736 -12.30 -25.69 -9.43
N ASN A 737 -11.38 -26.60 -9.80
CA ASN A 737 -11.69 -27.67 -10.73
C ASN A 737 -12.47 -28.80 -10.05
N LEU A 738 -12.11 -29.10 -8.79
CA LEU A 738 -12.76 -30.16 -8.03
C LEU A 738 -14.02 -29.70 -7.28
N ASN A 739 -14.20 -28.39 -7.10
CA ASN A 739 -15.27 -27.79 -6.28
C ASN A 739 -15.29 -28.32 -4.84
N ILE A 740 -14.10 -28.49 -4.26
CA ILE A 740 -13.87 -28.85 -2.86
C ILE A 740 -12.71 -28.03 -2.30
N GLY A 741 -12.64 -27.89 -0.98
CA GLY A 741 -11.56 -27.17 -0.34
C GLY A 741 -11.23 -27.69 1.06
N ARG A 742 -10.19 -27.09 1.64
CA ARG A 742 -9.82 -27.25 3.06
C ARG A 742 -10.05 -25.93 3.76
N VAL A 743 -10.65 -25.96 4.95
CA VAL A 743 -10.75 -24.80 5.83
C VAL A 743 -9.91 -25.02 7.08
N VAL A 744 -9.24 -23.97 7.56
CA VAL A 744 -8.55 -23.91 8.85
C VAL A 744 -8.85 -22.59 9.56
N ILE A 745 -8.87 -22.60 10.88
CA ILE A 745 -8.91 -21.37 11.70
C ILE A 745 -7.48 -20.91 11.93
N VAL A 746 -7.20 -19.63 11.70
CA VAL A 746 -5.89 -19.00 11.93
C VAL A 746 -5.93 -18.26 13.26
N SER A 747 -5.04 -18.59 14.20
CA SER A 747 -4.94 -17.93 15.50
C SER A 747 -3.62 -17.15 15.63
N PHE A 748 -3.68 -15.97 16.23
CA PHE A 748 -2.52 -15.10 16.50
C PHE A 748 -2.41 -14.73 17.97
N LYS A 749 -1.23 -14.89 18.56
CA LYS A 749 -0.85 -14.37 19.88
C LYS A 749 0.14 -13.22 19.71
N TRP A 750 -0.16 -12.10 20.34
CA TRP A 750 0.69 -10.92 20.36
C TRP A 750 2.02 -11.18 21.09
N PRO A 751 3.15 -10.58 20.65
CA PRO A 751 4.36 -10.55 21.43
C PRO A 751 4.19 -9.60 22.63
N THR A 752 4.92 -9.86 23.71
CA THR A 752 5.04 -8.93 24.84
C THR A 752 6.27 -8.06 24.63
N ILE A 753 6.08 -6.74 24.53
CA ILE A 753 7.16 -5.77 24.28
C ILE A 753 7.24 -4.78 25.45
N ASP A 754 8.40 -4.68 26.08
CA ASP A 754 8.68 -3.68 27.11
C ASP A 754 8.84 -2.30 26.48
N THR A 755 7.97 -1.37 26.86
CA THR A 755 8.02 0.04 26.44
C THR A 755 8.09 0.99 27.64
N SER A 756 8.41 0.46 28.82
CA SER A 756 8.41 1.19 30.09
C SER A 756 9.38 2.37 30.13
N MET A 757 10.42 2.35 29.29
CA MET A 757 11.37 3.45 29.15
C MET A 757 10.78 4.72 28.51
N TYR A 758 9.63 4.62 27.84
CA TYR A 758 8.98 5.75 27.15
C TYR A 758 7.81 6.32 27.97
N ALA A 759 7.68 7.64 27.97
CA ALA A 759 6.69 8.36 28.76
C ALA A 759 5.34 8.54 28.01
N THR A 760 5.36 8.65 26.68
CA THR A 760 4.16 8.94 25.87
C THR A 760 3.65 7.72 25.12
N SER A 761 2.37 7.72 24.74
CA SER A 761 1.79 6.66 23.89
C SER A 761 2.44 6.60 22.51
N GLU A 762 2.80 7.76 21.94
CA GLU A 762 3.41 7.84 20.61
C GLU A 762 4.81 7.21 20.58
N ALA A 763 5.64 7.49 21.59
CA ALA A 763 6.97 6.87 21.68
C ALA A 763 6.89 5.37 21.99
N LYS A 764 5.95 4.95 22.86
CA LYS A 764 5.69 3.52 23.08
C LYS A 764 5.26 2.81 21.80
N ARG A 765 4.38 3.43 21.00
CA ARG A 765 3.94 2.89 19.70
C ARG A 765 5.11 2.76 18.72
N ALA A 766 5.95 3.79 18.60
CA ALA A 766 7.13 3.75 17.74
C ALA A 766 8.11 2.63 18.15
N ALA A 767 8.32 2.43 19.46
CA ALA A 767 9.15 1.34 19.97
C ALA A 767 8.56 -0.05 19.66
N GLN A 768 7.23 -0.21 19.75
CA GLN A 768 6.56 -1.45 19.34
C GLN A 768 6.71 -1.69 17.83
N ILE A 769 6.53 -0.64 17.02
CA ILE A 769 6.70 -0.71 15.56
C ILE A 769 8.12 -1.19 15.22
N GLN A 770 9.13 -0.62 15.87
CA GLN A 770 10.53 -1.04 15.73
C GLN A 770 10.71 -2.52 16.08
N ALA A 771 10.19 -2.95 17.22
CA ALA A 771 10.32 -4.34 17.67
C ALA A 771 9.70 -5.33 16.68
N PHE A 772 8.55 -5.00 16.09
CA PHE A 772 7.94 -5.84 15.04
C PHE A 772 8.78 -5.89 13.75
N ILE A 773 9.36 -4.75 13.32
CA ILE A 773 10.28 -4.72 12.16
C ILE A 773 11.51 -5.58 12.43
N ASP A 774 12.09 -5.49 13.63
CA ASP A 774 13.24 -6.29 14.03
C ASP A 774 12.89 -7.79 14.07
N LEU A 775 11.75 -8.14 14.66
CA LEU A 775 11.24 -9.51 14.69
C LEU A 775 11.07 -10.08 13.28
N TYR A 776 10.50 -9.31 12.36
CA TYR A 776 10.31 -9.75 10.97
C TYR A 776 11.65 -9.97 10.24
N LYS A 777 12.66 -9.16 10.56
CA LYS A 777 14.03 -9.30 10.03
C LYS A 777 14.85 -10.39 10.71
N GLY A 778 14.32 -11.04 11.76
CA GLY A 778 15.09 -11.97 12.58
C GLY A 778 16.19 -11.29 13.41
N ILE A 779 16.08 -9.98 13.65
CA ILE A 779 16.99 -9.22 14.51
C ILE A 779 16.51 -9.35 15.97
N ASN A 780 17.43 -9.68 16.87
CA ASN A 780 17.11 -9.75 18.29
C ASN A 780 16.88 -8.35 18.86
N ASN A 781 15.62 -8.03 19.21
CA ASN A 781 15.27 -6.80 19.90
C ASN A 781 15.20 -7.05 21.42
N PRO A 782 16.00 -6.36 22.25
CA PRO A 782 16.07 -6.62 23.69
C PRO A 782 14.79 -6.29 24.45
N ASN A 783 13.87 -5.53 23.85
CA ASN A 783 12.60 -5.16 24.46
C ASN A 783 11.52 -6.23 24.26
N VAL A 784 11.75 -7.25 23.43
CA VAL A 784 10.79 -8.36 23.25
C VAL A 784 10.96 -9.35 24.40
N LEU A 785 9.96 -9.38 25.30
CA LEU A 785 9.95 -10.26 26.48
C LEU A 785 9.35 -11.63 26.17
N GLU A 786 8.35 -11.68 25.29
CA GLU A 786 7.72 -12.90 24.81
C GLU A 786 7.45 -12.74 23.31
N ASN A 787 7.70 -13.79 22.54
CA ASN A 787 7.51 -13.75 21.09
C ASN A 787 6.04 -13.96 20.69
N PHE A 788 5.70 -13.57 19.46
CA PHE A 788 4.40 -13.84 18.88
C PHE A 788 4.20 -15.34 18.61
N VAL A 789 2.96 -15.76 18.41
CA VAL A 789 2.63 -17.12 17.96
C VAL A 789 1.61 -17.04 16.83
N VAL A 790 1.86 -17.75 15.74
CA VAL A 790 0.86 -18.03 14.69
C VAL A 790 0.64 -19.54 14.64
N LYS A 791 -0.62 -19.96 14.65
CA LYS A 791 -1.02 -21.36 14.50
C LYS A 791 -2.30 -21.49 13.69
N THR A 792 -2.50 -22.66 13.12
CA THR A 792 -3.78 -23.06 12.52
C THR A 792 -4.38 -24.23 13.29
N SER A 793 -5.71 -24.26 13.37
CA SER A 793 -6.51 -25.32 14.00
C SER A 793 -7.70 -25.69 13.10
N GLU A 794 -8.47 -26.71 13.51
CA GLU A 794 -9.70 -27.13 12.83
C GLU A 794 -9.56 -27.35 11.31
N GLU A 795 -8.56 -28.11 10.87
CA GLU A 795 -8.47 -28.48 9.45
C GLU A 795 -9.61 -29.42 9.05
N LYS A 796 -10.49 -28.97 8.15
CA LYS A 796 -11.66 -29.72 7.65
C LYS A 796 -11.73 -29.67 6.13
N TRP A 797 -12.14 -30.78 5.51
CA TRP A 797 -12.53 -30.79 4.10
C TRP A 797 -13.98 -30.30 3.93
N ILE A 798 -14.22 -29.43 2.96
CA ILE A 798 -15.51 -28.80 2.71
C ILE A 798 -15.94 -28.89 1.24
N THR A 799 -17.26 -28.95 1.03
CA THR A 799 -17.90 -28.87 -0.29
C THR A 799 -18.20 -27.41 -0.68
N ALA A 800 -18.63 -27.19 -1.93
CA ALA A 800 -19.06 -25.88 -2.41
C ALA A 800 -20.26 -25.32 -1.63
N GLU A 801 -21.20 -26.18 -1.21
CA GLU A 801 -22.34 -25.76 -0.39
C GLU A 801 -21.88 -25.24 0.98
N GLN A 802 -20.97 -25.96 1.63
CA GLN A 802 -20.41 -25.56 2.92
C GLN A 802 -19.55 -24.30 2.80
N PHE A 803 -18.81 -24.15 1.69
CA PHE A 803 -18.07 -22.93 1.43
C PHE A 803 -18.99 -21.73 1.17
N ASN A 804 -20.08 -21.91 0.43
CA ASN A 804 -21.09 -20.87 0.25
C ASN A 804 -21.74 -20.45 1.57
N LEU A 805 -22.00 -21.40 2.46
CA LEU A 805 -22.52 -21.10 3.79
C LEU A 805 -21.54 -20.27 4.63
N LEU A 806 -20.24 -20.59 4.57
CA LEU A 806 -19.18 -19.81 5.23
C LEU A 806 -19.07 -18.36 4.73
N LYS A 807 -19.36 -18.12 3.45
CA LYS A 807 -19.35 -16.77 2.85
C LYS A 807 -20.63 -15.97 3.18
N SER A 808 -21.72 -16.67 3.49
CA SER A 808 -23.03 -16.06 3.67
C SER A 808 -23.12 -15.20 4.92
N GLY A 809 -23.70 -14.01 4.75
CA GLY A 809 -24.07 -13.07 5.79
C GLY A 809 -25.58 -12.88 5.83
N SER A 810 -26.12 -12.49 7.00
CA SER A 810 -27.57 -12.31 7.29
C SER A 810 -28.31 -13.52 7.89
N GLY A 811 -27.60 -14.56 8.35
CA GLY A 811 -28.16 -15.64 9.18
C GLY A 811 -27.44 -15.73 10.52
N GLU A 812 -28.00 -16.48 11.50
CA GLU A 812 -27.38 -16.72 12.83
C GLU A 812 -26.11 -17.63 12.76
N LEU A 813 -25.39 -17.64 11.63
CA LEU A 813 -24.28 -18.55 11.40
C LEU A 813 -22.94 -17.87 11.70
N ASN A 814 -22.44 -18.12 12.90
CA ASN A 814 -21.08 -17.75 13.29
C ASN A 814 -20.05 -18.65 12.57
N THR A 815 -19.14 -18.05 11.77
CA THR A 815 -18.12 -18.79 11.02
C THR A 815 -17.27 -19.73 11.90
N MET A 816 -16.86 -19.25 13.08
CA MET A 816 -15.97 -20.02 13.97
C MET A 816 -16.67 -21.25 14.54
N ASP A 817 -17.91 -21.07 15.02
CA ASP A 817 -18.70 -22.16 15.57
C ASP A 817 -19.10 -23.17 14.48
N TYR A 818 -19.41 -22.69 13.28
CA TYR A 818 -19.74 -23.57 12.17
C TYR A 818 -18.57 -24.48 11.80
N ILE A 819 -17.36 -23.95 11.63
CA ILE A 819 -16.16 -24.76 11.32
C ILE A 819 -15.91 -25.81 12.41
N LYS A 820 -16.01 -25.40 13.69
CA LYS A 820 -15.84 -26.30 14.84
C LYS A 820 -16.90 -27.41 14.87
N SER A 821 -18.08 -27.18 14.30
CA SER A 821 -19.16 -28.17 14.22
C SER A 821 -18.99 -29.20 13.10
N LEU A 822 -18.12 -28.96 12.12
CA LEU A 822 -17.91 -29.85 10.99
C LEU A 822 -17.21 -31.16 11.40
N ASP A 823 -17.64 -32.27 10.79
CA ASP A 823 -17.03 -33.59 10.98
C ASP A 823 -15.58 -33.60 10.45
N GLY A 824 -14.63 -33.64 11.37
CA GLY A 824 -13.20 -33.67 11.05
C GLY A 824 -12.69 -35.01 10.51
N SER A 825 -13.54 -36.05 10.44
CA SER A 825 -13.15 -37.34 9.87
C SER A 825 -13.31 -37.43 8.35
N VAL A 826 -13.98 -36.45 7.73
CA VAL A 826 -14.19 -36.40 6.27
C VAL A 826 -12.88 -36.12 5.54
N THR A 827 -12.54 -36.98 4.57
CA THR A 827 -11.33 -36.85 3.74
C THR A 827 -11.63 -36.29 2.34
N LYS A 828 -10.59 -35.85 1.62
CA LYS A 828 -10.69 -35.45 0.20
C LYS A 828 -11.34 -36.55 -0.63
N GLU A 829 -10.89 -37.80 -0.47
CA GLU A 829 -11.38 -38.96 -1.19
C GLU A 829 -12.86 -39.25 -0.90
N ASP A 830 -13.33 -38.98 0.32
CA ASP A 830 -14.75 -39.15 0.65
C ASP A 830 -15.62 -38.15 -0.09
N LEU A 831 -15.21 -36.88 -0.16
CA LEU A 831 -15.93 -35.85 -0.92
C LEU A 831 -15.93 -36.15 -2.43
N LEU A 832 -14.80 -36.56 -2.99
CA LEU A 832 -14.72 -36.95 -4.40
C LEU A 832 -15.66 -38.12 -4.74
N LYS A 833 -15.73 -39.15 -3.89
CA LYS A 833 -16.68 -40.26 -4.06
C LYS A 833 -18.14 -39.81 -3.96
N GLN A 834 -18.45 -38.82 -3.12
CA GLN A 834 -19.81 -38.28 -3.02
C GLN A 834 -20.18 -37.54 -4.31
N LEU A 835 -19.29 -36.73 -4.87
CA LEU A 835 -19.50 -36.03 -6.14
C LEU A 835 -19.69 -37.00 -7.32
N GLU A 836 -18.88 -38.06 -7.40
CA GLU A 836 -19.03 -39.11 -8.41
C GLU A 836 -20.39 -39.85 -8.30
N LYS A 837 -20.84 -40.14 -7.08
CA LYS A 837 -22.14 -40.77 -6.84
C LYS A 837 -23.29 -39.85 -7.23
N ASN A 838 -23.20 -38.54 -6.97
CA ASN A 838 -24.23 -37.58 -7.35
C ASN A 838 -24.33 -37.44 -8.88
N ASN A 839 -23.18 -37.42 -9.57
CA ASN A 839 -23.13 -37.42 -11.04
C ASN A 839 -23.70 -38.72 -11.65
N ASN A 840 -23.34 -39.89 -11.09
CA ASN A 840 -23.84 -41.18 -11.56
C ASN A 840 -25.34 -41.43 -11.24
N SER A 841 -25.83 -40.85 -10.13
CA SER A 841 -27.24 -40.95 -9.75
C SER A 841 -28.14 -40.10 -10.66
N ASN A 842 -27.65 -38.94 -11.12
CA ASN A 842 -28.36 -38.11 -12.12
C ASN A 842 -28.35 -38.72 -13.53
N THR A 843 -27.41 -39.61 -13.86
CA THR A 843 -27.46 -40.36 -15.13
C THR A 843 -28.40 -41.58 -15.11
N ASN A 844 -28.79 -42.08 -13.93
CA ASN A 844 -29.67 -43.26 -13.79
C ASN A 844 -31.16 -42.94 -13.55
N THR A 845 -31.56 -41.67 -13.49
CA THR A 845 -32.96 -41.24 -13.34
C THR A 845 -33.60 -40.75 -14.64
N ASN A 846 -32.94 -40.85 -15.79
CA ASN A 846 -33.49 -40.45 -17.09
C ASN A 846 -33.96 -41.63 -17.97
N THR A 847 -34.75 -42.54 -17.39
CA THR A 847 -35.71 -43.36 -18.16
C THR A 847 -37.04 -43.45 -17.40
N ASN A 848 -38.07 -42.80 -17.97
CA ASN A 848 -39.47 -42.68 -17.52
C ASN A 848 -39.69 -41.72 -16.33
N THR A 849 -40.44 -40.62 -16.41
CA THR A 849 -41.75 -40.40 -17.07
C THR A 849 -41.98 -38.92 -17.42
N ASN A 850 -42.65 -38.73 -18.56
CA ASN A 850 -43.32 -37.51 -19.02
C ASN A 850 -44.30 -36.95 -17.97
N THR A 851 -44.15 -35.70 -17.55
CA THR A 851 -45.27 -34.75 -17.32
C THR A 851 -44.79 -33.30 -17.24
N ASN A 852 -45.43 -32.45 -18.05
CA ASN A 852 -45.38 -30.99 -18.08
C ASN A 852 -45.56 -30.32 -16.71
N THR A 853 -44.68 -29.38 -16.37
CA THR A 853 -45.01 -28.05 -15.82
C THR A 853 -43.80 -27.13 -15.95
N ASN A 854 -43.86 -26.18 -16.90
CA ASN A 854 -42.87 -25.11 -17.06
C ASN A 854 -43.10 -24.03 -15.99
N SER A 855 -42.31 -24.04 -14.93
CA SER A 855 -42.08 -22.88 -14.05
C SER A 855 -40.66 -22.39 -14.27
N ASN A 856 -40.57 -21.21 -14.90
CA ASN A 856 -39.35 -20.53 -15.28
C ASN A 856 -38.77 -19.83 -14.05
N SER A 857 -37.62 -20.28 -13.56
CA SER A 857 -36.81 -19.56 -12.56
C SER A 857 -35.35 -19.63 -12.99
N ASN A 858 -34.96 -18.67 -13.82
CA ASN A 858 -33.57 -18.37 -14.16
C ASN A 858 -32.86 -17.78 -12.93
N SER A 859 -32.05 -18.58 -12.26
CA SER A 859 -30.93 -18.10 -11.44
C SER A 859 -29.67 -18.20 -12.30
N ASN A 860 -29.37 -17.14 -13.04
CA ASN A 860 -28.06 -16.97 -13.67
C ASN A 860 -27.06 -16.65 -12.55
N VAL A 861 -26.30 -17.65 -12.14
CA VAL A 861 -25.04 -17.46 -11.42
C VAL A 861 -24.05 -16.89 -12.43
N ASN A 862 -23.56 -15.68 -12.16
CA ASN A 862 -22.57 -15.00 -12.97
C ASN A 862 -21.21 -15.57 -12.56
N GLU A 863 -20.77 -16.63 -13.23
CA GLU A 863 -19.42 -17.18 -13.07
C GLU A 863 -18.39 -16.19 -13.64
N ASN A 864 -17.92 -15.25 -12.82
CA ASN A 864 -16.69 -14.49 -13.05
C ASN A 864 -15.47 -15.26 -12.52
N SER A 865 -15.47 -16.60 -12.66
CA SER A 865 -14.27 -17.41 -12.52
C SER A 865 -13.74 -17.72 -13.91
N HIS A 866 -12.65 -17.05 -14.29
CA HIS A 866 -11.84 -17.48 -15.43
C HIS A 866 -11.18 -18.82 -15.10
N SER A 867 -11.97 -19.89 -15.23
CA SER A 867 -11.49 -21.25 -15.43
C SER A 867 -11.10 -21.41 -16.90
N SER A 868 -9.79 -21.48 -17.12
CA SER A 868 -9.14 -22.39 -18.07
C SER A 868 -9.92 -22.77 -19.33
N ALA A 869 -9.83 -21.93 -20.38
CA ALA A 869 -10.03 -22.40 -21.74
C ALA A 869 -8.76 -23.11 -22.23
N SER A 870 -8.80 -24.45 -22.23
CA SER A 870 -7.90 -25.29 -23.04
C SER A 870 -8.30 -25.24 -24.52
#